data_AF-A0A523P9S9-F1
#
_entry.id   AF-A0A523P9S9-F1
#
_cell.length_a   1.000
_cell.length_b   1.000
_cell.length_c   1.000
_cell.angle_alpha   90.00
_cell.angle_beta   90.00
_cell.angle_gamma   90.00
#
_symmetry.space_group_name_H-M   'P 1'
#
loop_
_entity.id
_entity.type
_entity.pdbx_description
1 polymer ?
#
loop_
_entity_poly.entity_id
_entity_poly.type
_entity_poly.pdbx_seq_one_letter_code
_entity_poly.pdbx_strand_id
1 'polypeptide(L)'
;MSFERLGRIPADLRKTLDAAGFQARREGIAPFLFAKPAHRHLRGLNRGEMRTLNWCLAGVLGAEDQGELRPAPLVRGRKLLQLEVGGTPRAPEVKARRVSWSADEVAAGAAPALLPADLRELPRTDGRWIAGLTLVPGQIEGDERTLYAVLILDEGPDQILAAEVVAGGEPAEAVSVLIGSLRQHGAPREIVFTSEALMESAAPGLATLGVASSLDREEPLWSQAAARLIASLSERMSGSTPAERLALAEPRTLEDWKLAELQFTQVLVGDLLDRELLTSRAAKRYFGSEEDAVELQRELEHVGVIPAFIEWVAADYRPTRRSRTYVEKRLARKGLEPAERALLEARRDAKLSYYRVDSCEPGASLEVEDLLTGRRFTVQDRALSAVPLEGLHLPLRLLQVGDWYFPAIAGPPVSAFHIDRVLARLEDLGMTLAPDALRAEAHLLGRTWAWFLEQKAGSVELRNTDDDPLELHTAEFHAADPAALVSALEARDDVIVDEPGAEWTHVREGGPGGVGDTTTLCRLELFDDSLLVEVNSERRLERARAWIEKLPGVRFVSARRTDSEAEEARPMDDRLPGPPPGPLPPELIAELSGHMEEHAMRWLDEPVPALGELTPRAACATEEGRRRVARLVRTMPSMQVPGGEIPAPRERILRELRL
;
A
#
# COMPACT_ATOMS: atom_id res chain seq x y z
N MET A 1 -16.80 -18.71 10.92
CA MET A 1 -16.30 -18.02 12.13
C MET A 1 -14.96 -18.64 12.47
N SER A 2 -13.92 -17.82 12.55
CA SER A 2 -12.61 -18.19 13.10
C SER A 2 -12.26 -17.21 14.22
N PHE A 3 -11.09 -17.36 14.83
CA PHE A 3 -10.52 -16.40 15.76
C PHE A 3 -9.22 -15.88 15.17
N GLU A 4 -9.02 -14.57 15.19
CA GLU A 4 -7.85 -13.92 14.62
C GLU A 4 -7.48 -12.71 15.48
N ARG A 5 -6.24 -12.21 15.39
CA ARG A 5 -5.88 -10.94 16.06
C ARG A 5 -6.75 -9.81 15.52
N LEU A 6 -7.29 -8.96 16.38
CA LEU A 6 -8.21 -7.89 16.00
C LEU A 6 -7.60 -6.97 14.92
N GLY A 7 -6.30 -6.71 15.02
CA GLY A 7 -5.55 -5.92 14.03
C GLY A 7 -5.51 -6.54 12.63
N ARG A 8 -5.62 -7.87 12.51
CA ARG A 8 -5.60 -8.63 11.25
C ARG A 8 -6.97 -8.81 10.60
N ILE A 9 -8.06 -8.40 11.27
CA ILE A 9 -9.41 -8.47 10.71
C ILE A 9 -9.65 -7.22 9.84
N PRO A 10 -10.03 -7.36 8.55
CA PRO A 10 -10.38 -6.23 7.70
C PRO A 10 -11.47 -5.34 8.33
N ALA A 11 -11.35 -4.02 8.18
CA ALA A 11 -12.22 -3.04 8.85
C ALA A 11 -13.70 -3.18 8.46
N ASP A 12 -13.97 -3.52 7.19
CA ASP A 12 -15.32 -3.79 6.69
C ASP A 12 -15.98 -5.01 7.35
N LEU A 13 -15.18 -5.94 7.88
CA LEU A 13 -15.62 -7.15 8.56
C LEU A 13 -15.64 -7.01 10.08
N ARG A 14 -15.00 -5.95 10.62
CA ARG A 14 -15.08 -5.56 12.05
C ARG A 14 -16.39 -4.86 12.41
N LYS A 15 -17.12 -4.31 11.44
CA LYS A 15 -18.39 -3.57 11.67
C LYS A 15 -19.38 -4.25 12.62
N THR A 16 -19.46 -5.59 12.58
CA THR A 16 -20.35 -6.36 13.46
C THR A 16 -19.86 -6.36 14.92
N LEU A 17 -18.54 -6.42 15.13
CA LEU A 17 -17.90 -6.33 16.45
C LEU A 17 -18.03 -4.91 17.00
N ASP A 18 -17.78 -3.90 16.16
CA ASP A 18 -17.90 -2.50 16.53
C ASP A 18 -19.33 -2.15 16.94
N ALA A 19 -20.32 -2.61 16.17
CA ALA A 19 -21.74 -2.44 16.51
C ALA A 19 -22.16 -3.20 17.78
N ALA A 20 -21.43 -4.24 18.16
CA ALA A 20 -21.63 -4.98 19.40
C ALA A 20 -20.90 -4.34 20.60
N GLY A 21 -20.15 -3.25 20.39
CA GLY A 21 -19.36 -2.59 21.43
C GLY A 21 -18.16 -3.43 21.88
N PHE A 22 -17.67 -4.34 21.04
CA PHE A 22 -16.52 -5.18 21.38
C PHE A 22 -15.25 -4.33 21.37
N GLN A 23 -14.64 -4.12 22.53
CA GLN A 23 -13.39 -3.39 22.69
C GLN A 23 -12.26 -4.33 23.08
N ALA A 24 -11.21 -4.37 22.27
CA ALA A 24 -9.97 -5.08 22.57
C ALA A 24 -8.79 -4.36 21.91
N ARG A 25 -7.58 -4.54 22.46
CA ARG A 25 -6.35 -4.07 21.83
C ARG A 25 -6.08 -4.81 20.52
N ARG A 26 -5.29 -4.24 19.60
CA ARG A 26 -5.05 -4.78 18.25
C ARG A 26 -4.44 -6.19 18.28
N GLU A 27 -3.65 -6.50 19.30
CA GLU A 27 -3.03 -7.80 19.54
C GLU A 27 -4.00 -8.83 20.12
N GLY A 28 -5.14 -8.37 20.64
CA GLY A 28 -6.18 -9.19 21.24
C GLY A 28 -6.86 -10.09 20.21
N ILE A 29 -7.16 -11.32 20.60
CA ILE A 29 -7.87 -12.28 19.75
C ILE A 29 -9.36 -11.89 19.70
N ALA A 30 -9.89 -11.76 18.49
CA ALA A 30 -11.28 -11.41 18.23
C ALA A 30 -11.96 -12.45 17.33
N PRO A 31 -13.29 -12.64 17.44
CA PRO A 31 -14.02 -13.53 16.54
C PRO A 31 -14.13 -12.92 15.14
N PHE A 32 -13.61 -13.62 14.15
CA PHE A 32 -13.66 -13.21 12.75
C PHE A 32 -14.93 -13.76 12.06
N LEU A 33 -15.87 -12.84 11.78
CA LEU A 33 -17.20 -13.14 11.23
C LEU A 33 -17.29 -12.75 9.76
N PHE A 34 -17.48 -13.75 8.89
CA PHE A 34 -17.58 -13.55 7.45
C PHE A 34 -18.49 -14.58 6.80
N ALA A 35 -19.03 -14.24 5.63
CA ALA A 35 -19.57 -15.18 4.67
C ALA A 35 -18.54 -15.39 3.55
N LYS A 36 -18.27 -16.64 3.19
CA LYS A 36 -17.45 -17.02 2.03
C LYS A 36 -18.33 -17.81 1.07
N PRO A 37 -19.04 -17.16 0.15
CA PRO A 37 -19.74 -17.86 -0.92
C PRO A 37 -18.75 -18.61 -1.80
N ALA A 38 -19.16 -19.73 -2.39
CA ALA A 38 -18.34 -20.41 -3.37
C ALA A 38 -17.98 -19.45 -4.52
N HIS A 39 -16.71 -19.43 -4.92
CA HIS A 39 -16.20 -18.65 -6.05
C HIS A 39 -16.36 -17.12 -5.93
N ARG A 40 -16.48 -16.58 -4.70
CA ARG A 40 -16.53 -15.13 -4.47
C ARG A 40 -15.61 -14.72 -3.33
N HIS A 41 -15.28 -13.43 -3.28
CA HIS A 41 -14.55 -12.87 -2.15
C HIS A 41 -15.31 -13.06 -0.84
N LEU A 42 -14.53 -13.21 0.23
CA LEU A 42 -15.06 -13.12 1.58
C LEU A 42 -15.76 -11.76 1.76
N ARG A 43 -16.89 -11.76 2.45
CA ARG A 43 -17.65 -10.54 2.73
C ARG A 43 -18.26 -10.58 4.12
N GLY A 44 -18.71 -9.41 4.58
CA GLY A 44 -19.50 -9.32 5.81
C GLY A 44 -20.79 -10.13 5.73
N LEU A 45 -21.28 -10.56 6.89
CA LEU A 45 -22.56 -11.27 7.01
C LEU A 45 -23.72 -10.31 6.68
N ASN A 46 -24.69 -10.77 5.89
CA ASN A 46 -25.92 -10.02 5.67
C ASN A 46 -26.91 -10.23 6.84
N ARG A 47 -28.01 -9.47 6.89
CA ARG A 47 -29.02 -9.55 7.96
C ARG A 47 -29.67 -10.93 8.11
N GLY A 48 -29.74 -11.73 7.05
CA GLY A 48 -30.27 -13.10 7.10
C GLY A 48 -29.27 -14.04 7.76
N GLU A 49 -28.02 -14.00 7.30
CA GLU A 49 -26.90 -14.79 7.82
C GLU A 49 -26.59 -14.46 9.28
N MET A 50 -26.62 -13.18 9.67
CA MET A 50 -26.48 -12.76 11.06
C MET A 50 -27.59 -13.33 11.96
N ARG A 51 -28.84 -13.38 11.45
CA ARG A 51 -29.94 -14.01 12.19
C ARG A 51 -29.69 -15.51 12.38
N THR A 52 -29.26 -16.21 11.34
CA THR A 52 -28.90 -17.63 11.42
C THR A 52 -27.76 -17.86 12.40
N LEU A 53 -26.69 -17.08 12.32
CA LEU A 53 -25.55 -17.19 13.23
C LEU A 53 -25.97 -16.97 14.70
N ASN A 54 -26.81 -15.97 14.95
CA ASN A 54 -27.33 -15.69 16.29
C ASN A 54 -28.14 -16.87 16.85
N TRP A 55 -28.98 -17.49 16.01
CA TRP A 55 -29.71 -18.71 16.39
C TRP A 55 -28.77 -19.89 16.69
N CYS A 56 -27.74 -20.09 15.88
CA CYS A 56 -26.73 -21.12 16.14
C CYS A 56 -26.00 -20.89 17.46
N LEU A 57 -25.52 -19.66 17.70
CA LEU A 57 -24.82 -19.29 18.93
C LEU A 57 -25.71 -19.43 20.16
N ALA A 58 -26.95 -18.93 20.11
CA ALA A 58 -27.91 -19.08 21.19
C ALA A 58 -28.20 -20.56 21.49
N GLY A 59 -28.31 -21.40 20.46
CA GLY A 59 -28.46 -22.83 20.61
C GLY A 59 -27.26 -23.53 21.27
N VAL A 60 -26.05 -23.15 20.86
CA VAL A 60 -24.80 -23.67 21.45
C VAL A 60 -24.69 -23.25 22.91
N LEU A 61 -24.83 -21.95 23.22
CA LEU A 61 -24.76 -21.45 24.59
C LEU A 61 -25.86 -22.08 25.47
N GLY A 62 -27.09 -22.18 24.96
CA GLY A 62 -28.18 -22.84 25.69
C GLY A 62 -27.95 -24.34 25.92
N ALA A 63 -27.25 -25.04 25.02
CA ALA A 63 -26.84 -26.43 25.24
C ALA A 63 -25.70 -26.55 26.26
N GLU A 64 -24.78 -25.59 26.31
CA GLU A 64 -23.70 -25.51 27.31
C GLU A 64 -24.30 -25.31 28.71
N ASP A 65 -25.23 -24.37 28.86
CA ASP A 65 -25.91 -24.07 30.13
C ASP A 65 -26.68 -25.28 30.69
N GLN A 66 -27.16 -26.16 29.80
CA GLN A 66 -27.83 -27.41 30.14
C GLN A 66 -26.86 -28.59 30.37
N GLY A 67 -25.55 -28.40 30.14
CA GLY A 67 -24.52 -29.43 30.29
C GLY A 67 -24.54 -30.52 29.20
N GLU A 68 -25.18 -30.25 28.06
CA GLU A 68 -25.34 -31.16 26.93
C GLU A 68 -24.13 -31.13 25.98
N LEU A 69 -23.41 -30.01 25.93
CA LEU A 69 -22.18 -29.88 25.13
C LEU A 69 -21.00 -30.59 25.79
N ARG A 70 -20.58 -31.70 25.17
CA ARG A 70 -19.39 -32.47 25.56
C ARG A 70 -18.51 -32.68 24.32
N PRO A 71 -17.72 -31.67 23.92
CA PRO A 71 -16.93 -31.75 22.70
C PRO A 71 -15.92 -32.89 22.78
N ALA A 72 -15.76 -33.61 21.68
CA ALA A 72 -14.80 -34.70 21.57
C ALA A 72 -14.41 -34.92 20.11
N PRO A 73 -13.23 -35.51 19.83
CA PRO A 73 -12.77 -35.75 18.47
C PRO A 73 -13.80 -36.54 17.65
N LEU A 74 -14.03 -36.08 16.42
CA LEU A 74 -14.90 -36.75 15.48
C LEU A 74 -14.19 -38.00 14.95
N VAL A 75 -14.69 -39.17 15.33
CA VAL A 75 -14.19 -40.47 14.86
C VAL A 75 -15.31 -41.22 14.16
N ARG A 76 -14.97 -41.99 13.13
CA ARG A 76 -15.92 -42.78 12.34
C ARG A 76 -16.75 -43.70 13.25
N GLY A 77 -18.08 -43.65 13.13
CA GLY A 77 -19.02 -44.43 13.96
C GLY A 77 -19.49 -43.74 15.25
N ARG A 78 -18.92 -42.58 15.61
CA ARG A 78 -19.41 -41.77 16.73
C ARG A 78 -20.67 -41.00 16.31
N LYS A 79 -21.67 -40.97 17.19
CA LYS A 79 -22.89 -40.17 16.97
C LYS A 79 -22.59 -38.67 17.16
N LEU A 80 -23.13 -37.85 16.27
CA LEU A 80 -23.09 -36.39 16.35
C LEU A 80 -24.14 -35.90 17.35
N LEU A 81 -23.82 -34.83 18.08
CA LEU A 81 -24.81 -34.09 18.85
C LEU A 81 -25.55 -33.15 17.89
N GLN A 82 -26.85 -33.36 17.74
CA GLN A 82 -27.74 -32.47 17.01
C GLN A 82 -28.53 -31.63 18.02
N LEU A 83 -28.50 -30.32 17.82
CA LEU A 83 -29.29 -29.35 18.58
C LEU A 83 -30.46 -28.88 17.73
N GLU A 84 -31.68 -29.02 18.23
CA GLU A 84 -32.85 -28.34 17.70
C GLU A 84 -33.11 -27.11 18.56
N VAL A 85 -33.14 -25.93 17.93
CA VAL A 85 -33.23 -24.64 18.62
C VAL A 85 -34.56 -23.98 18.25
N GLY A 86 -35.37 -23.66 19.25
CA GLY A 86 -36.64 -22.93 19.14
C GLY A 86 -36.71 -21.75 20.12
N GLY A 87 -37.90 -21.19 20.33
CA GLY A 87 -38.10 -20.07 21.27
C GLY A 87 -37.69 -18.71 20.69
N THR A 88 -36.79 -17.98 21.37
CA THR A 88 -36.21 -16.72 20.87
C THR A 88 -34.69 -16.69 21.08
N PRO A 89 -33.90 -15.89 20.35
CA PRO A 89 -32.45 -15.83 20.57
C PRO A 89 -32.04 -15.39 21.98
N ARG A 90 -32.89 -14.63 22.69
CA ARG A 90 -32.65 -14.21 24.09
C ARG A 90 -33.10 -15.24 25.13
N ALA A 91 -33.92 -16.21 24.71
CA ALA A 91 -34.42 -17.30 25.54
C ALA A 91 -34.57 -18.54 24.64
N PRO A 92 -33.45 -19.18 24.26
CA PRO A 92 -33.46 -20.28 23.32
C PRO A 92 -33.98 -21.55 23.99
N GLU A 93 -34.94 -22.21 23.36
CA GLU A 93 -35.35 -23.56 23.74
C GLU A 93 -34.48 -24.56 22.98
N VAL A 94 -33.61 -25.27 23.68
CA VAL A 94 -32.67 -26.21 23.06
C VAL A 94 -33.08 -27.65 23.38
N LYS A 95 -33.19 -28.49 22.34
CA LYS A 95 -33.35 -29.93 22.46
C LYS A 95 -32.14 -30.63 21.86
N ALA A 96 -31.44 -31.42 22.68
CA ALA A 96 -30.27 -32.17 22.27
C ALA A 96 -30.62 -33.62 21.94
N ARG A 97 -30.09 -34.17 20.83
CA ARG A 97 -30.16 -35.60 20.51
C ARG A 97 -28.88 -36.09 19.84
N ARG A 98 -28.57 -37.38 19.99
CA ARG A 98 -27.41 -38.00 19.33
C ARG A 98 -27.83 -38.76 18.07
N VAL A 99 -27.36 -38.32 16.91
CA VAL A 99 -27.69 -38.90 15.60
C VAL A 99 -26.49 -39.58 14.96
N SER A 100 -26.73 -40.62 14.18
CA SER A 100 -25.69 -41.27 13.39
C SER A 100 -25.25 -40.37 12.25
N TRP A 101 -23.94 -40.31 12.00
CA TRP A 101 -23.36 -39.54 10.90
C TRP A 101 -23.40 -40.38 9.60
N SER A 102 -24.17 -39.94 8.59
CA SER A 102 -24.09 -40.49 7.23
C SER A 102 -23.00 -39.76 6.46
N ALA A 103 -21.99 -40.50 6.00
CA ALA A 103 -20.78 -39.95 5.39
C ALA A 103 -20.97 -39.41 3.95
N ASP A 104 -22.20 -39.44 3.41
CA ASP A 104 -22.45 -39.17 1.99
C ASP A 104 -22.54 -37.67 1.62
N GLU A 105 -22.44 -36.74 2.57
CA GLU A 105 -22.71 -35.31 2.32
C GLU A 105 -21.60 -34.31 2.71
N VAL A 106 -20.36 -34.74 2.95
CA VAL A 106 -19.27 -33.79 3.25
C VAL A 106 -18.34 -33.60 2.06
N ALA A 107 -18.52 -32.49 1.34
CA ALA A 107 -17.46 -31.90 0.52
C ALA A 107 -16.28 -31.55 1.43
N ALA A 108 -15.08 -31.97 1.04
CA ALA A 108 -13.85 -31.86 1.82
C ALA A 108 -13.56 -30.40 2.23
N GLY A 109 -13.82 -30.07 3.50
CA GLY A 109 -13.42 -28.81 4.11
C GLY A 109 -11.96 -28.89 4.58
N ALA A 110 -11.15 -27.95 4.12
CA ALA A 110 -9.71 -27.86 4.39
C ALA A 110 -9.39 -27.70 5.88
N ALA A 111 -8.77 -28.73 6.46
CA ALA A 111 -7.87 -28.57 7.60
C ALA A 111 -6.52 -27.99 7.10
N PRO A 112 -5.65 -27.43 7.96
CA PRO A 112 -4.28 -27.10 7.58
C PRO A 112 -3.67 -28.34 6.90
N ALA A 113 -3.16 -28.14 5.69
CA ALA A 113 -2.74 -29.22 4.79
C ALA A 113 -1.58 -30.02 5.42
N LEU A 114 -1.89 -31.00 6.25
CA LEU A 114 -1.01 -32.14 6.42
C LEU A 114 -0.85 -32.74 5.02
N LEU A 115 0.36 -32.66 4.48
CA LEU A 115 0.68 -33.27 3.20
C LEU A 115 0.20 -34.74 3.19
N PRO A 116 -0.46 -35.20 2.10
CA PRO A 116 -0.95 -36.56 2.00
C PRO A 116 0.11 -37.60 2.36
N ALA A 117 -0.29 -38.65 3.10
CA ALA A 117 0.64 -39.62 3.67
C ALA A 117 1.45 -40.39 2.60
N ASP A 118 0.90 -40.53 1.38
CA ASP A 118 1.56 -41.15 0.22
C ASP A 118 2.81 -40.39 -0.22
N LEU A 119 2.94 -39.10 0.09
CA LEU A 119 4.11 -38.32 -0.31
C LEU A 119 5.39 -38.73 0.42
N ARG A 120 5.29 -39.42 1.56
CA ARG A 120 6.44 -39.90 2.34
C ARG A 120 7.24 -40.98 1.63
N GLU A 121 6.63 -41.64 0.66
CA GLU A 121 7.25 -42.73 -0.11
C GLU A 121 7.85 -42.23 -1.44
N LEU A 122 7.80 -40.92 -1.71
CA LEU A 122 8.32 -40.36 -2.95
C LEU A 122 9.86 -40.46 -3.02
N PRO A 123 10.41 -40.68 -4.24
CA PRO A 123 11.85 -40.63 -4.44
C PRO A 123 12.37 -39.21 -4.15
N ARG A 124 13.51 -39.14 -3.44
CA ARG A 124 14.22 -37.89 -3.18
C ARG A 124 15.06 -37.50 -4.40
N THR A 125 15.13 -36.21 -4.69
CA THR A 125 16.03 -35.64 -5.69
C THR A 125 16.96 -34.62 -5.05
N ASP A 126 18.10 -34.34 -5.68
CA ASP A 126 19.03 -33.30 -5.25
C ASP A 126 18.64 -31.89 -5.75
N GLY A 127 17.45 -31.74 -6.33
CA GLY A 127 16.98 -30.50 -6.95
C GLY A 127 16.70 -29.39 -5.93
N ARG A 128 16.87 -28.14 -6.38
CA ARG A 128 16.43 -26.92 -5.69
C ARG A 128 15.27 -26.35 -6.50
N TRP A 129 14.08 -26.36 -5.92
CA TRP A 129 12.90 -25.84 -6.59
C TRP A 129 12.59 -24.42 -6.15
N ILE A 130 11.92 -23.67 -7.02
CA ILE A 130 11.39 -22.35 -6.73
C ILE A 130 9.88 -22.38 -6.95
N ALA A 131 9.10 -22.01 -5.94
CA ALA A 131 7.65 -22.07 -5.99
C ALA A 131 7.02 -20.73 -5.56
N GLY A 132 6.01 -20.28 -6.28
CA GLY A 132 5.41 -18.99 -6.00
C GLY A 132 4.09 -18.75 -6.70
N LEU A 133 3.61 -17.52 -6.57
CA LEU A 133 2.37 -17.04 -7.16
C LEU A 133 2.64 -15.73 -7.91
N THR A 134 2.11 -15.59 -9.11
CA THR A 134 2.12 -14.31 -9.84
C THR A 134 0.71 -13.95 -10.29
N LEU A 135 0.38 -12.67 -10.27
CA LEU A 135 -0.89 -12.17 -10.79
C LEU A 135 -0.95 -12.41 -12.30
N VAL A 136 -2.08 -12.89 -12.80
CA VAL A 136 -2.34 -13.07 -14.24
C VAL A 136 -3.46 -12.12 -14.67
N PRO A 137 -3.30 -11.36 -15.77
CA PRO A 137 -4.38 -10.53 -16.29
C PRO A 137 -5.54 -11.40 -16.79
N GLY A 138 -6.76 -11.15 -16.31
CA GLY A 138 -7.96 -11.85 -16.76
C GLY A 138 -9.06 -11.88 -15.70
N GLN A 139 -10.25 -12.28 -16.12
CA GLN A 139 -11.40 -12.57 -15.25
C GLN A 139 -12.11 -13.82 -15.77
N ILE A 140 -12.65 -14.63 -14.85
CA ILE A 140 -13.53 -15.74 -15.20
C ILE A 140 -14.97 -15.23 -15.07
N GLU A 141 -15.79 -15.44 -16.09
CA GLU A 141 -17.19 -14.99 -16.09
C GLU A 141 -17.95 -15.59 -14.88
N GLY A 142 -18.43 -14.72 -13.98
CA GLY A 142 -19.14 -15.13 -12.77
C GLY A 142 -18.25 -15.50 -11.56
N ASP A 143 -16.92 -15.43 -11.68
CA ASP A 143 -15.97 -15.60 -10.59
C ASP A 143 -15.22 -14.27 -10.38
N GLU A 144 -15.46 -13.64 -9.22
CA GLU A 144 -14.89 -12.33 -8.90
C GLU A 144 -13.43 -12.43 -8.41
N ARG A 145 -12.93 -13.64 -8.16
CA ARG A 145 -11.60 -13.84 -7.60
C ARG A 145 -10.51 -13.49 -8.61
N THR A 146 -9.48 -12.83 -8.10
CA THR A 146 -8.25 -12.53 -8.85
C THR A 146 -7.56 -13.82 -9.34
N LEU A 147 -7.14 -13.85 -10.60
CA LEU A 147 -6.41 -14.98 -11.16
C LEU A 147 -4.93 -14.91 -10.80
N TYR A 148 -4.40 -16.02 -10.29
CA TYR A 148 -2.97 -16.20 -10.06
C TYR A 148 -2.46 -17.38 -10.89
N ALA A 149 -1.21 -17.31 -11.31
CA ALA A 149 -0.48 -18.48 -11.80
C ALA A 149 0.42 -18.99 -10.68
N VAL A 150 0.29 -20.29 -10.39
CA VAL A 150 1.26 -21.04 -9.60
C VAL A 150 2.32 -21.54 -10.56
N LEU A 151 3.54 -21.06 -10.38
CA LEU A 151 4.71 -21.57 -11.09
C LEU A 151 5.56 -22.38 -10.11
N ILE A 152 6.12 -23.48 -10.60
CA ILE A 152 7.11 -24.29 -9.89
C ILE A 152 8.24 -24.55 -10.87
N LEU A 153 9.44 -24.16 -10.49
CA LEU A 153 10.65 -24.22 -11.31
C LEU A 153 11.65 -25.17 -10.65
N ASP A 154 12.42 -25.89 -11.44
CA ASP A 154 13.66 -26.52 -10.99
C ASP A 154 14.85 -25.62 -11.39
N GLU A 155 15.83 -25.44 -10.50
CA GLU A 155 17.07 -24.67 -10.77
C GLU A 155 18.00 -25.37 -11.78
N GLY A 156 17.74 -26.64 -12.10
CA GLY A 156 18.38 -27.36 -13.21
C GLY A 156 18.10 -26.76 -14.61
N PRO A 157 18.75 -27.27 -15.68
CA PRO A 157 18.62 -26.70 -17.02
C PRO A 157 17.18 -26.81 -17.56
N ASP A 158 16.47 -25.69 -17.55
CA ASP A 158 15.15 -25.40 -18.13
C ASP A 158 14.03 -26.41 -17.81
N GLN A 159 13.54 -26.45 -16.57
CA GLN A 159 12.29 -27.16 -16.28
C GLN A 159 11.29 -26.34 -15.44
N ILE A 160 10.31 -25.77 -16.13
CA ILE A 160 9.02 -25.44 -15.51
C ILE A 160 8.37 -26.78 -15.15
N LEU A 161 8.29 -27.08 -13.86
CA LEU A 161 7.66 -28.29 -13.34
C LEU A 161 6.13 -28.16 -13.30
N ALA A 162 5.63 -26.95 -13.02
CA ALA A 162 4.22 -26.62 -13.13
C ALA A 162 4.00 -25.14 -13.48
N ALA A 163 2.93 -24.88 -14.22
CA ALA A 163 2.42 -23.56 -14.57
C ALA A 163 0.90 -23.62 -14.67
N GLU A 164 0.22 -23.49 -13.53
CA GLU A 164 -1.24 -23.64 -13.46
C GLU A 164 -1.92 -22.34 -13.03
N VAL A 165 -3.04 -22.00 -13.67
CA VAL A 165 -3.85 -20.84 -13.30
C VAL A 165 -4.85 -21.28 -12.24
N VAL A 166 -4.83 -20.59 -11.10
CA VAL A 166 -5.73 -20.80 -9.96
C VAL A 166 -6.60 -19.56 -9.73
N ALA A 167 -7.81 -19.77 -9.23
CA ALA A 167 -8.79 -18.71 -9.07
C ALA A 167 -8.84 -18.28 -7.60
N GLY A 168 -8.31 -17.09 -7.32
CA GLY A 168 -8.04 -16.63 -5.97
C GLY A 168 -6.69 -17.16 -5.47
N GLY A 169 -5.91 -16.29 -4.82
CA GLY A 169 -4.61 -16.62 -4.25
C GLY A 169 -4.70 -17.47 -2.98
N GLU A 170 -5.62 -18.43 -2.94
CA GLU A 170 -5.83 -19.29 -1.77
C GLU A 170 -4.68 -20.29 -1.65
N PRO A 171 -3.98 -20.36 -0.50
CA PRO A 171 -2.83 -21.24 -0.33
C PRO A 171 -3.15 -22.72 -0.59
N ALA A 172 -4.39 -23.16 -0.37
CA ALA A 172 -4.81 -24.54 -0.59
C ALA A 172 -4.76 -24.97 -2.06
N GLU A 173 -5.18 -24.11 -2.99
CA GLU A 173 -5.14 -24.40 -4.43
C GLU A 173 -3.66 -24.47 -4.91
N ALA A 174 -2.84 -23.54 -4.44
CA ALA A 174 -1.41 -23.52 -4.75
C ALA A 174 -0.64 -24.71 -4.16
N VAL A 175 -0.97 -25.14 -2.94
CA VAL A 175 -0.43 -26.36 -2.33
C VAL A 175 -0.83 -27.61 -3.12
N SER A 176 -2.03 -27.63 -3.71
CA SER A 176 -2.45 -28.75 -4.57
C SER A 176 -1.56 -28.90 -5.81
N VAL A 177 -1.23 -27.79 -6.47
CA VAL A 177 -0.29 -27.77 -7.61
C VAL A 177 1.09 -28.29 -7.17
N LEU A 178 1.58 -27.82 -6.02
CA LEU A 178 2.84 -28.27 -5.45
C LEU A 178 2.85 -29.78 -5.14
N ILE A 179 1.78 -30.31 -4.56
CA ILE A 179 1.62 -31.75 -4.33
C ILE A 179 1.66 -32.52 -5.65
N GLY A 180 1.00 -32.00 -6.69
CA GLY A 180 1.05 -32.57 -8.04
C GLY A 180 2.48 -32.68 -8.57
N SER A 181 3.25 -31.60 -8.47
CA SER A 181 4.66 -31.57 -8.89
C SER A 181 5.52 -32.54 -8.08
N LEU A 182 5.35 -32.61 -6.76
CA LEU A 182 6.07 -33.58 -5.91
C LEU A 182 5.78 -35.02 -6.33
N ARG A 183 4.51 -35.36 -6.62
CA ARG A 183 4.14 -36.71 -7.08
C ARG A 183 4.77 -37.07 -8.42
N GLN A 184 4.86 -36.10 -9.32
CA GLN A 184 5.37 -36.32 -10.67
C GLN A 184 6.89 -36.36 -10.73
N HIS A 185 7.57 -35.53 -9.93
CA HIS A 185 9.01 -35.29 -10.06
C HIS A 185 9.84 -35.75 -8.84
N GLY A 186 9.19 -36.21 -7.78
CA GLY A 186 9.84 -36.57 -6.53
C GLY A 186 10.00 -35.38 -5.58
N ALA A 187 10.49 -35.65 -4.37
CA ALA A 187 10.70 -34.63 -3.35
C ALA A 187 12.11 -34.01 -3.49
N PRO A 188 12.22 -32.68 -3.73
CA PRO A 188 13.51 -32.02 -3.88
C PRO A 188 14.28 -31.93 -2.57
N ARG A 189 15.55 -31.53 -2.66
CA ARG A 189 16.35 -31.22 -1.46
C ARG A 189 15.76 -30.01 -0.74
N GLU A 190 15.39 -29.00 -1.50
CA GLU A 190 14.86 -27.74 -0.98
C GLU A 190 13.87 -27.07 -1.93
N ILE A 191 12.97 -26.28 -1.35
CA ILE A 191 12.05 -25.40 -2.06
C ILE A 191 12.21 -23.99 -1.52
N VAL A 192 12.47 -23.05 -2.42
CA VAL A 192 12.51 -21.62 -2.17
C VAL A 192 11.15 -21.05 -2.56
N PHE A 193 10.48 -20.44 -1.61
CA PHE A 193 9.20 -19.81 -1.82
C PHE A 193 9.37 -18.34 -2.11
N THR A 194 8.59 -17.81 -3.06
CA THR A 194 8.46 -16.35 -3.27
C THR A 194 7.21 -15.79 -2.59
N SER A 195 6.34 -16.66 -2.06
CA SER A 195 5.12 -16.31 -1.33
C SER A 195 5.15 -16.88 0.08
N GLU A 196 5.05 -15.99 1.07
CA GLU A 196 5.04 -16.34 2.49
C GLU A 196 3.81 -17.18 2.86
N ALA A 197 2.62 -16.81 2.40
CA ALA A 197 1.39 -17.56 2.66
C ALA A 197 1.45 -19.00 2.11
N LEU A 198 2.10 -19.19 0.96
CA LEU A 198 2.34 -20.51 0.38
C LEU A 198 3.35 -21.31 1.21
N MET A 199 4.44 -20.67 1.63
CA MET A 199 5.45 -21.28 2.51
C MET A 199 4.82 -21.73 3.83
N GLU A 200 4.10 -20.86 4.53
CA GLU A 200 3.46 -21.17 5.81
C GLU A 200 2.50 -22.36 5.69
N SER A 201 1.82 -22.48 4.54
CA SER A 201 0.87 -23.57 4.29
C SER A 201 1.54 -24.90 3.92
N ALA A 202 2.69 -24.86 3.24
CA ALA A 202 3.37 -26.05 2.70
C ALA A 202 4.50 -26.56 3.60
N ALA A 203 5.28 -25.66 4.21
CA ALA A 203 6.52 -25.96 4.90
C ALA A 203 6.38 -27.00 6.04
N PRO A 204 5.34 -26.96 6.90
CA PRO A 204 5.16 -27.98 7.94
C PRO A 204 5.06 -29.40 7.38
N GLY A 205 4.39 -29.55 6.23
CA GLY A 205 4.28 -30.83 5.56
C GLY A 205 5.56 -31.23 4.85
N LEU A 206 6.21 -30.31 4.15
CA LEU A 206 7.49 -30.54 3.45
C LEU A 206 8.60 -30.98 4.40
N ALA A 207 8.64 -30.42 5.61
CA ALA A 207 9.56 -30.83 6.65
C ALA A 207 9.42 -32.32 6.99
N THR A 208 8.20 -32.88 6.95
CA THR A 208 7.98 -34.34 7.17
C THR A 208 8.53 -35.22 6.04
N LEU A 209 8.72 -34.65 4.85
CA LEU A 209 9.37 -35.26 3.70
C LEU A 209 10.90 -35.04 3.73
N GLY A 210 11.39 -34.25 4.68
CA GLY A 210 12.78 -33.82 4.81
C GLY A 210 13.23 -32.84 3.73
N VAL A 211 12.29 -32.10 3.13
CA VAL A 211 12.53 -31.03 2.17
C VAL A 211 12.75 -29.72 2.93
N ALA A 212 13.86 -29.04 2.70
CA ALA A 212 14.10 -27.73 3.30
C ALA A 212 13.20 -26.67 2.65
N SER A 213 12.72 -25.70 3.43
CA SER A 213 11.89 -24.60 2.94
C SER A 213 12.52 -23.27 3.36
N SER A 214 12.59 -22.32 2.43
CA SER A 214 13.08 -20.96 2.67
C SER A 214 12.22 -19.95 1.92
N LEU A 215 12.25 -18.68 2.34
CA LEU A 215 11.56 -17.58 1.66
C LEU A 215 12.59 -16.67 1.00
N ASP A 216 12.46 -16.47 -0.30
CA ASP A 216 13.16 -15.44 -1.06
C ASP A 216 12.16 -14.78 -2.01
N ARG A 217 11.74 -13.55 -1.69
CA ARG A 217 10.73 -12.81 -2.46
C ARG A 217 11.29 -12.26 -3.78
N GLU A 218 12.61 -12.24 -3.94
CA GLU A 218 13.32 -11.57 -5.05
C GLU A 218 14.09 -12.56 -5.94
N GLU A 219 13.80 -13.86 -5.82
CA GLU A 219 14.50 -14.94 -6.54
C GLU A 219 14.56 -14.66 -8.06
N PRO A 220 15.75 -14.41 -8.66
CA PRO A 220 15.84 -13.87 -10.02
C PRO A 220 15.29 -14.79 -11.12
N LEU A 221 15.41 -16.11 -10.94
CA LEU A 221 14.87 -17.10 -11.87
C LEU A 221 13.33 -17.08 -11.89
N TRP A 222 12.72 -16.81 -10.73
CA TRP A 222 11.28 -16.66 -10.59
C TRP A 222 10.76 -15.48 -11.41
N SER A 223 11.33 -14.30 -11.19
CA SER A 223 10.89 -13.04 -11.83
C SER A 223 10.95 -13.14 -13.36
N GLN A 224 12.01 -13.77 -13.90
CA GLN A 224 12.14 -13.99 -15.34
C GLN A 224 11.10 -14.97 -15.89
N ALA A 225 10.85 -16.07 -15.18
CA ALA A 225 9.85 -17.07 -15.60
C ALA A 225 8.43 -16.51 -15.53
N ALA A 226 8.10 -15.78 -14.46
CA ALA A 226 6.81 -15.11 -14.28
C ALA A 226 6.55 -14.08 -15.38
N ALA A 227 7.52 -13.23 -15.71
CA ALA A 227 7.40 -12.25 -16.78
C ALA A 227 7.16 -12.91 -18.16
N ARG A 228 7.88 -14.00 -18.48
CA ARG A 228 7.67 -14.77 -19.72
C ARG A 228 6.29 -15.40 -19.78
N LEU A 229 5.81 -15.97 -18.67
CA LEU A 229 4.47 -16.56 -18.60
C LEU A 229 3.41 -15.48 -18.81
N ILE A 230 3.50 -14.33 -18.13
CA ILE A 230 2.55 -13.22 -18.27
C ILE A 230 2.54 -12.71 -19.71
N ALA A 231 3.71 -12.54 -20.34
CA ALA A 231 3.81 -12.15 -21.74
C ALA A 231 3.12 -13.18 -22.66
N SER A 232 3.42 -14.47 -22.50
CA SER A 232 2.81 -15.53 -23.30
C SER A 232 1.30 -15.67 -23.09
N LEU A 233 0.81 -15.51 -21.86
CA LEU A 233 -0.63 -15.59 -21.56
C LEU A 233 -1.36 -14.38 -22.13
N SER A 234 -0.76 -13.19 -22.03
CA SER A 234 -1.27 -11.97 -22.67
C SER A 234 -1.33 -12.11 -24.20
N GLU A 235 -0.32 -12.74 -24.81
CA GLU A 235 -0.33 -13.06 -26.25
C GLU A 235 -1.43 -14.07 -26.63
N ARG A 236 -1.62 -15.14 -25.83
CA ARG A 236 -2.66 -16.15 -26.10
C ARG A 236 -4.07 -15.66 -25.86
N MET A 237 -4.29 -14.86 -24.82
CA MET A 237 -5.60 -14.28 -24.49
C MET A 237 -6.01 -13.18 -25.48
N SER A 238 -5.06 -12.58 -26.20
CA SER A 238 -5.31 -11.53 -27.20
C SER A 238 -5.42 -12.02 -28.65
N GLY A 239 -5.08 -13.29 -28.93
CA GLY A 239 -5.35 -13.96 -30.20
C GLY A 239 -4.74 -13.33 -31.48
N SER A 240 -3.78 -12.40 -31.39
CA SER A 240 -3.29 -11.64 -32.55
C SER A 240 -1.81 -11.20 -32.48
N THR A 241 -1.14 -11.15 -33.63
CA THR A 241 0.28 -10.76 -33.76
C THR A 241 0.50 -9.25 -33.55
N PRO A 242 1.72 -8.75 -33.21
CA PRO A 242 1.99 -7.31 -33.06
C PRO A 242 1.58 -6.43 -34.26
N ALA A 243 1.63 -6.98 -35.47
CA ALA A 243 1.21 -6.28 -36.69
C ALA A 243 -0.33 -6.22 -36.83
N GLU A 244 -1.05 -7.21 -36.31
CA GLU A 244 -2.51 -7.23 -36.23
C GLU A 244 -3.03 -6.40 -35.04
N ARG A 245 -2.24 -6.26 -33.97
CA ARG A 245 -2.52 -5.42 -32.78
C ARG A 245 -2.65 -3.93 -33.10
N LEU A 246 -2.08 -3.45 -34.20
CA LEU A 246 -2.20 -2.05 -34.63
C LEU A 246 -3.38 -1.78 -35.57
N ALA A 247 -4.14 -2.81 -35.97
CA ALA A 247 -5.36 -2.67 -36.77
C ALA A 247 -6.55 -2.25 -35.88
N LEU A 248 -6.35 -1.23 -35.05
CA LEU A 248 -7.48 -0.57 -34.39
C LEU A 248 -8.27 0.13 -35.48
N ALA A 249 -9.44 -0.42 -35.79
CA ALA A 249 -10.53 0.33 -36.38
C ALA A 249 -10.63 1.68 -35.66
N GLU A 250 -10.74 2.78 -36.43
CA GLU A 250 -10.80 4.18 -35.93
C GLU A 250 -11.34 4.27 -34.50
N PRO A 251 -10.49 4.40 -33.46
CA PRO A 251 -10.96 4.40 -32.08
C PRO A 251 -11.96 5.53 -31.87
N ARG A 252 -13.16 5.22 -31.35
CA ARG A 252 -14.26 6.20 -31.22
C ARG A 252 -14.61 6.49 -29.78
N THR A 253 -14.34 5.55 -28.88
CA THR A 253 -14.65 5.67 -27.46
C THR A 253 -13.37 5.84 -26.63
N LEU A 254 -13.53 6.31 -25.39
CA LEU A 254 -12.42 6.39 -24.44
C LEU A 254 -11.79 5.02 -24.19
N GLU A 255 -12.58 3.95 -24.08
CA GLU A 255 -12.05 2.59 -23.86
C GLU A 255 -11.27 2.07 -25.07
N ASP A 256 -11.69 2.40 -26.30
CA ASP A 256 -10.90 2.08 -27.49
C ASP A 256 -9.54 2.78 -27.46
N TRP A 257 -9.52 4.06 -27.07
CA TRP A 257 -8.28 4.82 -26.96
C TRP A 257 -7.37 4.36 -25.82
N LYS A 258 -7.93 3.96 -24.67
CA LYS A 258 -7.17 3.33 -23.57
C LYS A 258 -6.48 2.05 -24.04
N LEU A 259 -7.22 1.18 -24.72
CA LEU A 259 -6.66 -0.07 -25.25
C LEU A 259 -5.58 0.21 -26.31
N ALA A 260 -5.84 1.16 -27.21
CA ALA A 260 -4.90 1.58 -28.25
C ALA A 260 -3.59 2.13 -27.68
N GLU A 261 -3.68 3.00 -26.68
CA GLU A 261 -2.53 3.58 -25.99
C GLU A 261 -1.71 2.48 -25.29
N LEU A 262 -2.36 1.60 -24.53
CA LEU A 262 -1.71 0.49 -23.84
C LEU A 262 -0.95 -0.42 -24.80
N GLN A 263 -1.61 -0.83 -25.89
CA GLN A 263 -1.00 -1.68 -26.93
C GLN A 263 0.17 -0.97 -27.62
N PHE A 264 0.01 0.31 -27.95
CA PHE A 264 1.06 1.09 -28.58
C PHE A 264 2.27 1.26 -27.65
N THR A 265 2.06 1.51 -26.36
CA THR A 265 3.13 1.59 -25.36
C THR A 265 3.88 0.27 -25.24
N GLN A 266 3.19 -0.87 -25.24
CA GLN A 266 3.85 -2.19 -25.23
C GLN A 266 4.71 -2.40 -26.48
N VAL A 267 4.21 -2.04 -27.66
CA VAL A 267 4.99 -2.11 -28.92
C VAL A 267 6.18 -1.16 -28.87
N LEU A 268 6.00 0.07 -28.39
CA LEU A 268 7.07 1.07 -28.27
C LEU A 268 8.18 0.58 -27.33
N VAL A 269 7.80 0.01 -26.18
CA VAL A 269 8.74 -0.59 -25.23
C VAL A 269 9.45 -1.76 -25.90
N GLY A 270 8.74 -2.69 -26.53
CA GLY A 270 9.34 -3.83 -27.22
C GLY A 270 10.29 -3.43 -28.36
N ASP A 271 9.94 -2.43 -29.17
CA ASP A 271 10.74 -1.93 -30.29
C ASP A 271 12.05 -1.27 -29.86
N LEU A 272 12.09 -0.69 -28.65
CA LEU A 272 13.22 0.10 -28.16
C LEU A 272 14.05 -0.64 -27.11
N LEU A 273 13.46 -1.59 -26.38
CA LEU A 273 14.09 -2.34 -25.31
C LEU A 273 14.98 -3.46 -25.85
N ASP A 274 16.15 -3.10 -26.38
CA ASP A 274 17.27 -4.02 -26.62
C ASP A 274 18.21 -4.07 -25.40
N ARG A 275 18.90 -5.21 -25.20
CA ARG A 275 19.86 -5.40 -24.08
C ARG A 275 21.00 -4.36 -24.04
N GLU A 276 21.25 -3.66 -25.14
CA GLU A 276 22.27 -2.60 -25.24
C GLU A 276 21.72 -1.18 -25.00
N LEU A 277 20.40 -0.99 -24.82
CA LEU A 277 19.83 0.35 -24.66
C LEU A 277 20.32 1.02 -23.37
N LEU A 278 20.50 0.26 -22.29
CA LEU A 278 20.91 0.78 -20.98
C LEU A 278 22.42 1.04 -20.86
N THR A 279 23.22 0.51 -21.78
CA THR A 279 24.64 0.84 -21.94
C THR A 279 24.87 1.89 -23.05
N SER A 280 23.80 2.52 -23.54
CA SER A 280 23.88 3.49 -24.63
C SER A 280 24.24 4.90 -24.15
N ARG A 281 24.68 5.74 -25.10
CA ARG A 281 24.82 7.20 -24.86
C ARG A 281 23.53 7.86 -24.38
N ALA A 282 22.37 7.30 -24.73
CA ALA A 282 21.07 7.80 -24.29
C ALA A 282 20.88 7.55 -22.79
N ALA A 283 21.20 6.34 -22.32
CA ALA A 283 21.13 5.97 -20.91
C ALA A 283 22.08 6.82 -20.06
N LYS A 284 23.34 6.95 -20.47
CA LYS A 284 24.29 7.86 -19.80
C LYS A 284 23.81 9.31 -19.76
N ARG A 285 23.11 9.77 -20.80
CA ARG A 285 22.54 11.12 -20.85
C ARG A 285 21.32 11.26 -19.91
N TYR A 286 20.50 10.23 -19.77
CA TYR A 286 19.27 10.27 -18.97
C TYR A 286 19.55 10.00 -17.48
N PHE A 287 20.23 8.91 -17.15
CA PHE A 287 20.50 8.48 -15.77
C PHE A 287 21.77 9.12 -15.20
N GLY A 288 22.85 9.13 -15.98
CA GLY A 288 24.11 9.80 -15.63
C GLY A 288 25.35 9.00 -15.77
N SER A 289 25.24 7.74 -15.41
CA SER A 289 26.19 6.71 -15.74
C SER A 289 25.45 5.49 -16.28
N GLU A 290 26.20 4.55 -16.83
CA GLU A 290 25.67 3.24 -17.22
C GLU A 290 25.42 2.37 -15.97
N GLU A 291 26.20 2.57 -14.91
CA GLU A 291 26.04 1.90 -13.61
C GLU A 291 24.69 2.29 -12.97
N ASP A 292 24.39 3.59 -12.88
CA ASP A 292 23.10 4.08 -12.37
C ASP A 292 21.93 3.55 -13.19
N ALA A 293 22.08 3.45 -14.52
CA ALA A 293 21.01 2.97 -15.39
C ALA A 293 20.62 1.52 -15.09
N VAL A 294 21.61 0.66 -14.82
CA VAL A 294 21.40 -0.75 -14.48
C VAL A 294 20.87 -0.90 -13.06
N GLU A 295 21.43 -0.16 -12.10
CA GLU A 295 20.97 -0.19 -10.71
C GLU A 295 19.53 0.32 -10.59
N LEU A 296 19.22 1.48 -11.17
CA LEU A 296 17.88 2.06 -11.12
C LEU A 296 16.86 1.18 -11.83
N GLN A 297 17.23 0.54 -12.94
CA GLN A 297 16.36 -0.48 -13.54
C GLN A 297 16.00 -1.56 -12.53
N ARG A 298 17.00 -2.12 -11.86
CA ARG A 298 16.83 -3.23 -10.92
C ARG A 298 15.99 -2.81 -9.70
N GLU A 299 16.31 -1.67 -9.10
CA GLU A 299 15.68 -1.23 -7.84
C GLU A 299 14.32 -0.57 -8.04
N LEU A 300 14.07 0.05 -9.20
CA LEU A 300 12.91 0.90 -9.45
C LEU A 300 12.02 0.44 -10.62
N GLU A 301 12.12 -0.82 -11.04
CA GLU A 301 11.28 -1.38 -12.10
C GLU A 301 9.78 -1.18 -11.81
N HIS A 302 9.36 -1.41 -10.57
CA HIS A 302 7.98 -1.29 -10.10
C HIS A 302 7.37 0.11 -10.18
N VAL A 303 8.19 1.17 -10.28
CA VAL A 303 7.72 2.57 -10.42
C VAL A 303 7.90 3.13 -11.84
N GLY A 304 8.19 2.28 -12.82
CA GLY A 304 8.15 2.67 -14.23
C GLY A 304 9.38 3.43 -14.74
N VAL A 305 10.55 3.23 -14.13
CA VAL A 305 11.82 3.86 -14.54
C VAL A 305 12.18 3.61 -16.01
N ILE A 306 11.99 2.38 -16.49
CA ILE A 306 12.28 2.00 -17.88
C ILE A 306 11.26 2.58 -18.87
N PRO A 307 9.93 2.46 -18.65
CA PRO A 307 8.94 3.17 -19.46
C PRO A 307 9.21 4.67 -19.59
N ALA A 308 9.58 5.35 -18.50
CA ALA A 308 9.89 6.79 -18.53
C ALA A 308 11.12 7.12 -19.39
N PHE A 309 12.16 6.29 -19.29
CA PHE A 309 13.35 6.40 -20.13
C PHE A 309 13.03 6.15 -21.61
N ILE A 310 12.28 5.09 -21.92
CA ILE A 310 11.89 4.73 -23.29
C ILE A 310 11.05 5.83 -23.92
N GLU A 311 10.10 6.41 -23.19
CA GLU A 311 9.28 7.51 -23.69
C GLU A 311 10.15 8.73 -24.04
N TRP A 312 11.13 9.07 -23.21
CA TRP A 312 12.11 10.12 -23.53
C TRP A 312 12.97 9.78 -24.75
N VAL A 313 13.46 8.54 -24.85
CA VAL A 313 14.23 8.07 -26.01
C VAL A 313 13.39 8.17 -27.29
N ALA A 314 12.12 7.81 -27.20
CA ALA A 314 11.20 7.79 -28.33
C ALA A 314 10.86 9.20 -28.82
N ALA A 315 10.45 10.07 -27.90
CA ALA A 315 9.84 11.35 -28.19
C ALA A 315 10.85 12.50 -28.31
N ASP A 316 11.96 12.47 -27.55
CA ASP A 316 12.81 13.64 -27.34
C ASP A 316 14.30 13.40 -27.67
N TYR A 317 14.82 12.18 -27.52
CA TYR A 317 16.24 11.91 -27.73
C TYR A 317 16.68 12.04 -29.19
N ARG A 318 17.76 12.79 -29.39
CA ARG A 318 18.43 12.96 -30.68
C ARG A 318 19.93 12.66 -30.52
N PRO A 319 20.46 11.62 -31.17
CA PRO A 319 21.90 11.31 -31.14
C PRO A 319 22.78 12.48 -31.62
N THR A 320 22.26 13.28 -32.56
CA THR A 320 22.88 14.53 -33.02
C THR A 320 21.81 15.60 -33.22
N ARG A 321 22.20 16.89 -33.24
CA ARG A 321 21.27 18.01 -33.48
C ARG A 321 20.45 17.91 -34.78
N ARG A 322 20.92 17.15 -35.79
CA ARG A 322 20.21 16.96 -37.07
C ARG A 322 19.40 15.67 -37.14
N SER A 323 19.53 14.79 -36.15
CA SER A 323 18.82 13.51 -36.11
C SER A 323 17.35 13.72 -35.80
N ARG A 324 16.48 12.99 -36.51
CA ARG A 324 15.07 12.84 -36.12
C ARG A 324 14.92 11.93 -34.91
N THR A 325 13.92 12.18 -34.07
CA THR A 325 13.54 11.27 -32.97
C THR A 325 12.93 9.98 -33.52
N TYR A 326 12.74 8.97 -32.68
CA TYR A 326 12.06 7.74 -33.10
C TYR A 326 10.63 8.04 -33.58
N VAL A 327 9.88 8.85 -32.82
CA VAL A 327 8.52 9.28 -33.17
C VAL A 327 8.49 9.99 -34.53
N GLU A 328 9.40 10.93 -34.78
CA GLU A 328 9.48 11.63 -36.09
C GLU A 328 9.83 10.70 -37.26
N LYS A 329 10.66 9.68 -37.01
CA LYS A 329 10.98 8.66 -38.02
C LYS A 329 9.78 7.79 -38.33
N ARG A 330 9.01 7.37 -37.30
CA ARG A 330 7.76 6.60 -37.49
C ARG A 330 6.75 7.43 -38.27
N LEU A 331 6.48 8.67 -37.86
CA LEU A 331 5.52 9.58 -38.52
C LEU A 331 5.82 9.85 -40.01
N ALA A 332 7.08 9.74 -40.42
CA ALA A 332 7.49 9.91 -41.81
C ALA A 332 7.22 8.68 -42.70
N ARG A 333 6.87 7.52 -42.13
CA ARG A 333 6.50 6.31 -42.89
C ARG A 333 5.14 6.52 -43.57
N LYS A 334 4.98 5.95 -44.76
CA LYS A 334 3.69 5.90 -45.47
C LYS A 334 2.87 4.70 -44.96
N GLY A 335 1.54 4.83 -45.00
CA GLY A 335 0.64 3.74 -44.61
C GLY A 335 0.51 3.50 -43.10
N LEU A 336 0.75 4.52 -42.27
CA LEU A 336 0.40 4.45 -40.85
C LEU A 336 -1.11 4.45 -40.69
N GLU A 337 -1.61 3.57 -39.84
CA GLU A 337 -3.02 3.56 -39.45
C GLU A 337 -3.39 4.86 -38.69
N PRO A 338 -4.64 5.34 -38.77
CA PRO A 338 -5.06 6.59 -38.13
C PRO A 338 -4.79 6.64 -36.63
N ALA A 339 -5.05 5.55 -35.91
CA ALA A 339 -4.82 5.45 -34.47
C ALA A 339 -3.33 5.56 -34.12
N GLU A 340 -2.47 4.85 -34.86
CA GLU A 340 -1.02 4.90 -34.69
C GLU A 340 -0.50 6.33 -34.93
N ARG A 341 -0.97 6.97 -36.00
CA ARG A 341 -0.62 8.36 -36.30
C ARG A 341 -1.02 9.30 -35.16
N ALA A 342 -2.25 9.20 -34.66
CA ALA A 342 -2.74 10.04 -33.58
C ALA A 342 -1.89 9.87 -32.29
N LEU A 343 -1.54 8.64 -31.92
CA LEU A 343 -0.72 8.36 -30.74
C LEU A 343 0.73 8.86 -30.89
N LEU A 344 1.30 8.76 -32.08
CA LEU A 344 2.62 9.33 -32.39
C LEU A 344 2.60 10.85 -32.37
N GLU A 345 1.56 11.49 -32.90
CA GLU A 345 1.38 12.94 -32.87
C GLU A 345 1.16 13.43 -31.43
N ALA A 346 0.35 12.73 -30.64
CA ALA A 346 0.14 13.01 -29.22
C ALA A 346 1.46 12.98 -28.43
N ARG A 347 2.34 12.00 -28.68
CA ARG A 347 3.69 11.93 -28.06
C ARG A 347 4.61 13.05 -28.53
N ARG A 348 4.59 13.39 -29.82
CA ARG A 348 5.34 14.53 -30.37
C ARG A 348 4.91 15.84 -29.70
N ASP A 349 3.63 16.01 -29.41
CA ASP A 349 3.06 17.29 -28.94
C ASP A 349 2.79 17.32 -27.42
N ALA A 350 3.07 16.21 -26.73
CA ALA A 350 2.85 16.00 -25.30
C ALA A 350 3.35 17.14 -24.40
N LYS A 351 2.61 17.40 -23.32
CA LYS A 351 2.96 18.42 -22.32
C LYS A 351 3.66 17.79 -21.13
N LEU A 352 4.96 18.04 -21.02
CA LEU A 352 5.79 17.61 -19.90
C LEU A 352 5.74 18.66 -18.79
N SER A 353 5.32 18.27 -17.60
CA SER A 353 5.38 19.10 -16.39
C SER A 353 5.40 18.22 -15.14
N TYR A 354 5.53 18.86 -13.98
CA TYR A 354 5.11 18.28 -12.71
C TYR A 354 3.65 18.64 -12.47
N TYR A 355 2.86 17.63 -12.15
CA TYR A 355 1.44 17.77 -11.88
C TYR A 355 1.16 17.33 -10.45
N ARG A 356 0.51 18.19 -9.66
CA ARG A 356 -0.05 17.79 -8.37
C ARG A 356 -1.33 17.01 -8.63
N VAL A 357 -1.49 15.86 -7.98
CA VAL A 357 -2.75 15.10 -8.02
C VAL A 357 -3.69 15.69 -6.98
N ASP A 358 -4.81 16.24 -7.44
CA ASP A 358 -5.83 16.84 -6.58
C ASP A 358 -6.84 15.80 -6.09
N SER A 359 -7.23 14.85 -6.94
CA SER A 359 -8.13 13.75 -6.56
C SER A 359 -8.02 12.57 -7.52
N CYS A 360 -8.32 11.36 -7.03
CA CYS A 360 -8.40 10.14 -7.84
C CYS A 360 -9.84 9.59 -7.89
N GLU A 361 -10.30 9.19 -9.07
CA GLU A 361 -11.48 8.32 -9.22
C GLU A 361 -10.99 6.88 -9.49
N PRO A 362 -11.03 5.97 -8.50
CA PRO A 362 -10.38 4.68 -8.59
C PRO A 362 -10.80 3.86 -9.81
N GLY A 363 -9.81 3.49 -10.64
CA GLY A 363 -10.00 2.70 -11.85
C GLY A 363 -10.49 3.49 -13.06
N ALA A 364 -10.62 4.81 -12.97
CA ALA A 364 -11.12 5.67 -14.03
C ALA A 364 -10.14 6.79 -14.41
N SER A 365 -9.94 7.76 -13.51
CA SER A 365 -9.24 9.01 -13.85
C SER A 365 -8.58 9.70 -12.64
N LEU A 366 -7.75 10.69 -12.93
CA LEU A 366 -7.11 11.57 -11.95
C LEU A 366 -7.36 13.04 -12.34
N GLU A 367 -7.67 13.88 -11.37
CA GLU A 367 -7.63 15.33 -11.53
C GLU A 367 -6.26 15.84 -11.13
N VAL A 368 -5.58 16.54 -12.04
CA VAL A 368 -4.22 17.01 -11.81
C VAL A 368 -4.04 18.49 -12.15
N GLU A 369 -3.27 19.22 -11.35
CA GLU A 369 -2.89 20.62 -11.59
C GLU A 369 -1.42 20.72 -12.02
N ASP A 370 -1.17 21.32 -13.18
CA ASP A 370 0.19 21.66 -13.64
C ASP A 370 0.80 22.73 -12.73
N LEU A 371 1.90 22.40 -12.04
CA LEU A 371 2.55 23.32 -11.11
C LEU A 371 3.05 24.60 -11.78
N LEU A 372 3.43 24.55 -13.06
CA LEU A 372 3.97 25.71 -13.76
C LEU A 372 2.87 26.67 -14.21
N THR A 373 1.82 26.12 -14.81
CA THR A 373 0.78 26.92 -15.48
C THR A 373 -0.48 27.10 -14.65
N GLY A 374 -0.71 26.26 -13.65
CA GLY A 374 -1.95 26.21 -12.86
C GLY A 374 -3.13 25.62 -13.63
N ARG A 375 -2.92 25.08 -14.83
CA ARG A 375 -3.98 24.44 -15.61
C ARG A 375 -4.31 23.08 -14.99
N ARG A 376 -5.60 22.79 -14.88
CA ARG A 376 -6.09 21.48 -14.44
C ARG A 376 -6.46 20.60 -15.63
N PHE A 377 -6.27 19.30 -15.46
CA PHE A 377 -6.54 18.28 -16.46
C PHE A 377 -7.17 17.05 -15.80
N THR A 378 -8.18 16.49 -16.46
CA THR A 378 -8.68 15.14 -16.17
C THR A 378 -7.88 14.14 -16.99
N VAL A 379 -7.08 13.32 -16.31
CA VAL A 379 -6.16 12.35 -16.90
C VAL A 379 -6.75 10.95 -16.80
N GLN A 380 -6.79 10.23 -17.92
CA GLN A 380 -7.43 8.93 -18.05
C GLN A 380 -6.41 7.81 -17.84
N ASP A 381 -6.42 7.19 -16.66
CA ASP A 381 -5.53 6.08 -16.35
C ASP A 381 -6.10 5.19 -15.25
N ARG A 382 -6.24 3.89 -15.53
CA ARG A 382 -6.82 2.92 -14.59
C ARG A 382 -5.83 2.51 -13.48
N ALA A 383 -4.54 2.44 -13.79
CA ALA A 383 -3.53 1.94 -12.86
C ALA A 383 -3.14 3.01 -11.84
N LEU A 384 -2.87 4.23 -12.31
CA LEU A 384 -2.54 5.38 -11.47
C LEU A 384 -3.72 5.80 -10.60
N SER A 385 -4.96 5.74 -11.11
CA SER A 385 -6.13 6.11 -10.28
C SER A 385 -6.46 5.08 -9.19
N ALA A 386 -6.01 3.83 -9.32
CA ALA A 386 -6.27 2.76 -8.36
C ALA A 386 -5.33 2.78 -7.13
N VAL A 387 -4.33 3.66 -7.11
CA VAL A 387 -3.40 3.84 -5.99
C VAL A 387 -3.59 5.21 -5.33
N PRO A 388 -3.28 5.35 -4.02
CA PRO A 388 -3.47 6.62 -3.30
C PRO A 388 -2.38 7.63 -3.68
N LEU A 389 -2.66 8.45 -4.71
CA LEU A 389 -1.72 9.45 -5.22
C LEU A 389 -2.09 10.90 -4.87
N GLU A 390 -3.22 11.12 -4.21
CA GLU A 390 -3.69 12.46 -3.82
C GLU A 390 -2.62 13.21 -3.01
N GLY A 391 -2.39 14.47 -3.36
CA GLY A 391 -1.35 15.31 -2.75
C GLY A 391 0.09 15.00 -3.21
N LEU A 392 0.31 13.92 -3.98
CA LEU A 392 1.60 13.66 -4.61
C LEU A 392 1.78 14.49 -5.88
N HIS A 393 3.05 14.68 -6.25
CA HIS A 393 3.48 15.38 -7.44
C HIS A 393 4.09 14.40 -8.43
N LEU A 394 3.50 14.29 -9.60
CA LEU A 394 3.90 13.36 -10.64
C LEU A 394 4.54 14.12 -11.80
N PRO A 395 5.80 13.82 -12.18
CA PRO A 395 6.35 14.25 -13.45
C PRO A 395 5.71 13.42 -14.57
N LEU A 396 4.83 14.04 -15.36
CA LEU A 396 4.06 13.38 -16.42
C LEU A 396 4.27 14.06 -17.76
N ARG A 397 4.15 13.28 -18.83
CA ARG A 397 3.83 13.74 -20.18
C ARG A 397 2.34 13.51 -20.40
N LEU A 398 1.57 14.58 -20.57
CA LEU A 398 0.16 14.44 -20.94
C LEU A 398 0.04 14.35 -22.46
N LEU A 399 -0.37 13.18 -22.93
CA LEU A 399 -0.64 12.84 -24.32
C LEU A 399 -2.09 13.18 -24.63
N GLN A 400 -2.32 14.17 -25.50
CA GLN A 400 -3.68 14.53 -25.90
C GLN A 400 -4.10 13.72 -27.13
N VAL A 401 -5.17 12.95 -27.01
CA VAL A 401 -5.79 12.22 -28.11
C VAL A 401 -7.28 12.54 -28.13
N GLY A 402 -7.75 13.21 -29.18
CA GLY A 402 -9.09 13.78 -29.19
C GLY A 402 -9.30 14.73 -28.00
N ASP A 403 -10.35 14.47 -27.23
CA ASP A 403 -10.71 15.25 -26.04
C ASP A 403 -10.10 14.69 -24.73
N TRP A 404 -9.31 13.62 -24.82
CA TRP A 404 -8.78 12.90 -23.65
C TRP A 404 -7.28 13.12 -23.46
N TYR A 405 -6.86 13.09 -22.19
CA TYR A 405 -5.46 13.14 -21.79
C TYR A 405 -5.03 11.81 -21.19
N PHE A 406 -3.97 11.22 -21.72
CA PHE A 406 -3.32 10.01 -21.19
C PHE A 406 -1.96 10.38 -20.58
N PRO A 407 -1.57 9.79 -19.44
CA PRO A 407 -0.28 10.06 -18.83
C PRO A 407 0.81 9.13 -19.38
N ALA A 408 2.01 9.65 -19.56
CA ALA A 408 3.23 8.85 -19.57
C ALA A 408 4.18 9.36 -18.49
N ILE A 409 4.66 8.46 -17.63
CA ILE A 409 5.55 8.78 -16.53
C ILE A 409 6.86 9.36 -17.08
N ALA A 410 7.37 10.43 -16.48
CA ALA A 410 8.61 11.09 -16.88
C ALA A 410 9.71 11.06 -15.80
N GLY A 411 9.37 10.62 -14.58
CA GLY A 411 10.22 10.58 -13.40
C GLY A 411 9.49 9.94 -12.21
N PRO A 412 10.12 9.89 -11.02
CA PRO A 412 9.52 9.31 -9.83
C PRO A 412 8.40 10.20 -9.25
N PRO A 413 7.40 9.61 -8.57
CA PRO A 413 6.45 10.38 -7.77
C PRO A 413 7.16 11.07 -6.60
N VAL A 414 6.72 12.28 -6.25
CA VAL A 414 7.34 13.11 -5.21
C VAL A 414 6.29 13.60 -4.22
N SER A 415 6.56 13.49 -2.92
CA SER A 415 5.68 14.02 -1.87
C SER A 415 5.67 15.56 -1.87
N ALA A 416 4.60 16.15 -1.32
CA ALA A 416 4.52 17.60 -1.14
C ALA A 416 5.65 18.18 -0.27
N PHE A 417 6.28 17.38 0.59
CA PHE A 417 7.42 17.82 1.41
C PHE A 417 8.75 17.83 0.65
N HIS A 418 8.85 17.09 -0.45
CA HIS A 418 10.09 16.96 -1.21
C HIS A 418 10.08 17.68 -2.56
N ILE A 419 8.92 18.06 -3.07
CA ILE A 419 8.81 18.66 -4.41
C ILE A 419 9.67 19.90 -4.58
N ASP A 420 9.71 20.82 -3.60
CA ASP A 420 10.53 22.02 -3.70
C ASP A 420 12.04 21.70 -3.76
N ARG A 421 12.48 20.65 -3.04
CA ARG A 421 13.88 20.17 -3.09
C ARG A 421 14.20 19.54 -4.44
N VAL A 422 13.26 18.79 -5.02
CA VAL A 422 13.43 18.20 -6.35
C VAL A 422 13.47 19.28 -7.43
N LEU A 423 12.60 20.29 -7.35
CA LEU A 423 12.59 21.42 -8.28
C LEU A 423 13.88 22.24 -8.20
N ALA A 424 14.34 22.57 -6.99
CA ALA A 424 15.63 23.26 -6.79
C ALA A 424 16.80 22.43 -7.33
N ARG A 425 16.79 21.11 -7.11
CA ARG A 425 17.81 20.20 -7.64
C ARG A 425 17.83 20.18 -9.18
N LEU A 426 16.66 20.23 -9.81
CA LEU A 426 16.56 20.34 -11.27
C LEU A 426 17.14 21.67 -11.78
N GLU A 427 16.85 22.78 -11.10
CA GLU A 427 17.45 24.09 -11.40
C GLU A 427 18.99 24.06 -11.26
N ASP A 428 19.52 23.42 -10.21
CA ASP A 428 20.97 23.23 -10.02
C ASP A 428 21.62 22.38 -11.12
N LEU A 429 20.86 21.43 -11.67
CA LEU A 429 21.27 20.63 -12.83
C LEU A 429 21.18 21.42 -14.16
N GLY A 430 20.73 22.67 -14.10
CA GLY A 430 20.60 23.58 -15.24
C GLY A 430 19.24 23.53 -15.92
N MET A 431 18.23 22.91 -15.32
CA MET A 431 16.87 22.91 -15.87
C MET A 431 16.20 24.27 -15.67
N THR A 432 15.58 24.81 -16.72
CA THR A 432 14.70 25.97 -16.60
C THR A 432 13.27 25.51 -16.33
N LEU A 433 12.68 25.92 -15.19
CA LEU A 433 11.30 25.57 -14.80
C LEU A 433 10.25 26.42 -15.54
N ALA A 434 10.18 26.24 -16.86
CA ALA A 434 9.19 26.84 -17.75
C ALA A 434 8.60 25.79 -18.70
N PRO A 435 7.34 25.93 -19.15
CA PRO A 435 6.63 24.87 -19.89
C PRO A 435 7.37 24.33 -21.12
N ASP A 436 7.95 25.21 -21.95
CA ASP A 436 8.67 24.78 -23.16
C ASP A 436 10.10 24.28 -22.87
N ALA A 437 10.70 24.72 -21.76
CA ALA A 437 12.07 24.38 -21.42
C ALA A 437 12.21 22.97 -20.82
N LEU A 438 11.25 22.55 -19.99
CA LEU A 438 11.21 21.20 -19.42
C LEU A 438 11.35 20.11 -20.48
N ARG A 439 10.64 20.24 -21.61
CA ARG A 439 10.72 19.26 -22.69
C ARG A 439 12.09 19.24 -23.35
N ALA A 440 12.67 20.41 -23.64
CA ALA A 440 14.02 20.50 -24.22
C ALA A 440 15.08 19.85 -23.32
N GLU A 441 14.86 19.91 -22.00
CA GLU A 441 15.77 19.42 -20.97
C GLU A 441 15.30 18.12 -20.32
N ALA A 442 14.33 17.40 -20.91
CA ALA A 442 13.63 16.28 -20.30
C ALA A 442 14.52 15.14 -19.76
N HIS A 443 15.74 15.00 -20.29
CA HIS A 443 16.75 14.08 -19.76
C HIS A 443 17.17 14.35 -18.31
N LEU A 444 17.04 15.59 -17.81
CA LEU A 444 17.40 15.93 -16.44
C LEU A 444 16.39 15.37 -15.42
N LEU A 445 15.13 15.12 -15.83
CA LEU A 445 14.20 14.38 -14.96
C LEU A 445 14.70 12.95 -14.70
N GLY A 446 15.43 12.35 -15.64
CA GLY A 446 16.08 11.05 -15.42
C GLY A 446 17.07 11.03 -14.25
N ARG A 447 17.60 12.20 -13.87
CA ARG A 447 18.52 12.34 -12.72
C ARG A 447 17.83 12.28 -11.37
N THR A 448 16.50 12.45 -11.36
CA THR A 448 15.72 12.41 -10.12
C THR A 448 15.47 10.98 -9.64
N TRP A 449 15.63 9.97 -10.49
CA TRP A 449 15.52 8.56 -10.12
C TRP A 449 16.58 8.14 -9.08
N ALA A 450 17.84 8.56 -9.26
CA ALA A 450 18.91 8.31 -8.29
C ALA A 450 18.61 8.94 -6.93
N TRP A 451 18.19 10.22 -6.92
CA TRP A 451 17.76 10.90 -5.70
C TRP A 451 16.60 10.16 -5.02
N PHE A 452 15.62 9.67 -5.78
CA PHE A 452 14.49 8.91 -5.25
C PHE A 452 14.94 7.60 -4.59
N LEU A 453 15.88 6.87 -5.19
CA LEU A 453 16.47 5.67 -4.61
C LEU A 453 17.23 5.98 -3.31
N GLU A 454 18.03 7.05 -3.29
CA GLU A 454 18.74 7.50 -2.09
C GLU A 454 17.78 7.84 -0.93
N GLN A 455 16.66 8.51 -1.21
CA GLN A 455 15.66 8.81 -0.17
C GLN A 455 15.00 7.55 0.37
N LYS A 456 14.82 6.51 -0.46
CA LYS A 456 14.28 5.22 -0.01
C LYS A 456 15.27 4.45 0.88
N ALA A 457 16.58 4.61 0.63
CA ALA A 457 17.64 3.99 1.42
C ALA A 457 17.98 4.75 2.72
N GLY A 458 17.61 6.04 2.82
CA GLY A 458 17.83 6.85 4.00
C GLY A 458 16.89 6.45 5.16
N SER A 459 17.41 5.79 6.18
CA SER A 459 16.68 5.64 7.45
C SER A 459 16.51 7.02 8.10
N VAL A 460 15.26 7.47 8.24
CA VAL A 460 14.96 8.66 9.04
C VAL A 460 15.08 8.26 10.51
N GLU A 461 16.07 8.81 11.22
CA GLU A 461 16.12 8.69 12.68
C GLU A 461 15.05 9.62 13.29
N LEU A 462 13.94 9.03 13.73
CA LEU A 462 12.91 9.76 14.47
C LEU A 462 13.38 10.03 15.90
N ARG A 463 13.35 11.31 16.30
CA ARG A 463 13.68 11.78 17.64
C ARG A 463 12.47 12.51 18.24
N ASN A 464 12.29 12.39 19.55
CA ASN A 464 11.22 13.10 20.25
C ASN A 464 11.59 14.58 20.53
N THR A 465 10.71 15.34 21.17
CA THR A 465 10.93 16.76 21.48
C THR A 465 12.05 17.03 22.51
N ASP A 466 12.59 15.98 23.14
CA ASP A 466 13.78 16.06 24.00
C ASP A 466 15.05 15.56 23.27
N ASP A 467 15.01 15.38 21.95
CA ASP A 467 16.08 14.86 21.07
C ASP A 467 16.49 13.40 21.34
N ASP A 468 15.68 12.68 22.13
CA ASP A 468 15.89 11.26 22.42
C ASP A 468 15.37 10.40 21.26
N PRO A 469 16.05 9.28 20.89
CA PRO A 469 15.54 8.33 19.90
C PRO A 469 14.14 7.82 20.27
N LEU A 470 13.28 7.67 19.27
CA LEU A 470 11.90 7.23 19.48
C LEU A 470 11.86 5.72 19.71
N GLU A 471 11.86 5.33 20.98
CA GLU A 471 11.76 3.95 21.43
C GLU A 471 10.56 3.84 22.35
N LEU A 472 9.52 3.10 21.93
CA LEU A 472 8.33 2.94 22.76
C LEU A 472 8.63 2.02 23.94
N HIS A 473 8.36 2.49 25.15
CA HIS A 473 8.47 1.70 26.37
C HIS A 473 7.13 1.69 27.08
N THR A 474 6.79 0.52 27.61
CA THR A 474 5.62 0.34 28.48
C THR A 474 6.11 -0.11 29.85
N ALA A 475 5.66 0.56 30.90
CA ALA A 475 5.94 0.21 32.29
C ALA A 475 4.65 -0.06 33.06
N GLU A 476 4.73 -1.01 33.97
CA GLU A 476 3.63 -1.42 34.84
C GLU A 476 3.98 -1.06 36.29
N PHE A 477 3.01 -0.46 36.98
CA PHE A 477 3.09 -0.12 38.38
C PHE A 477 1.87 -0.69 39.12
N HIS A 478 2.05 -1.11 40.36
CA HIS A 478 0.96 -1.54 41.23
C HIS A 478 0.53 -0.38 42.13
N ALA A 479 -0.77 -0.10 42.19
CA ALA A 479 -1.40 0.89 43.05
C ALA A 479 -2.05 0.22 44.27
N ALA A 480 -1.46 0.39 45.45
CA ALA A 480 -2.01 -0.18 46.69
C ALA A 480 -3.32 0.48 47.15
N ASP A 481 -3.56 1.72 46.73
CA ASP A 481 -4.81 2.46 46.94
C ASP A 481 -5.17 3.21 45.64
N PRO A 482 -5.89 2.55 44.72
CA PRO A 482 -6.27 3.14 43.45
C PRO A 482 -7.06 4.45 43.60
N ALA A 483 -7.91 4.57 44.62
CA ALA A 483 -8.73 5.77 44.85
C ALA A 483 -7.87 6.98 45.28
N ALA A 484 -6.87 6.75 46.13
CA ALA A 484 -5.91 7.79 46.52
C ALA A 484 -5.01 8.20 45.35
N LEU A 485 -4.61 7.25 44.49
CA LEU A 485 -3.84 7.50 43.28
C LEU A 485 -4.61 8.39 42.29
N VAL A 486 -5.86 8.02 41.97
CA VAL A 486 -6.74 8.81 41.08
C VAL A 486 -6.88 10.23 41.59
N SER A 487 -7.21 10.39 42.88
CA SER A 487 -7.36 11.71 43.51
C SER A 487 -6.07 12.55 43.43
N ALA A 488 -4.91 11.90 43.55
CA ALA A 488 -3.61 12.56 43.49
C ALA A 488 -3.18 12.92 42.06
N LEU A 489 -3.62 12.19 41.04
CA LEU A 489 -3.38 12.50 39.63
C LEU A 489 -4.27 13.65 39.14
N GLU A 490 -5.56 13.59 39.44
CA GLU A 490 -6.55 14.58 38.98
C GLU A 490 -6.42 15.95 39.66
N ALA A 491 -5.72 16.01 40.80
CA ALA A 491 -5.45 17.27 41.50
C ALA A 491 -4.22 18.04 40.96
N ARG A 492 -3.58 17.56 39.89
CA ARG A 492 -2.33 18.14 39.38
C ARG A 492 -2.56 19.02 38.15
N ASP A 493 -1.83 20.12 38.09
CA ASP A 493 -1.88 21.07 36.96
C ASP A 493 -1.06 20.60 35.74
N ASP A 494 -0.13 19.64 35.93
CA ASP A 494 0.69 19.04 34.87
C ASP A 494 0.06 17.76 34.26
N VAL A 495 -1.19 17.46 34.61
CA VAL A 495 -1.92 16.28 34.15
C VAL A 495 -3.21 16.69 33.45
N ILE A 496 -3.42 16.17 32.25
CA ILE A 496 -4.69 16.24 31.52
C ILE A 496 -5.47 14.95 31.85
N VAL A 497 -6.73 15.11 32.24
CA VAL A 497 -7.65 13.99 32.47
C VAL A 497 -8.32 13.63 31.14
N ASP A 498 -7.98 12.46 30.59
CA ASP A 498 -8.53 11.97 29.33
C ASP A 498 -9.84 11.22 29.59
N GLU A 499 -9.83 10.30 30.56
CA GLU A 499 -11.00 9.61 31.09
C GLU A 499 -10.97 9.62 32.63
N PRO A 500 -11.92 10.28 33.30
CA PRO A 500 -11.94 10.37 34.76
C PRO A 500 -11.87 9.00 35.43
N GLY A 501 -10.91 8.82 36.35
CA GLY A 501 -10.69 7.56 37.05
C GLY A 501 -10.02 6.43 36.24
N ALA A 502 -9.69 6.62 34.95
CA ALA A 502 -9.13 5.56 34.10
C ALA A 502 -7.91 5.99 33.28
N GLU A 503 -7.91 7.16 32.64
CA GLU A 503 -6.86 7.60 31.71
C GLU A 503 -6.40 9.04 31.94
N TRP A 504 -5.08 9.24 31.90
CA TRP A 504 -4.45 10.55 32.07
C TRP A 504 -3.22 10.73 31.18
N THR A 505 -2.91 11.99 30.87
CA THR A 505 -1.71 12.38 30.14
C THR A 505 -0.90 13.40 30.92
N HIS A 506 0.36 13.07 31.22
CA HIS A 506 1.31 14.01 31.83
C HIS A 506 1.95 14.88 30.74
N VAL A 507 1.86 16.20 30.92
CA VAL A 507 2.29 17.19 29.93
C VAL A 507 3.26 18.23 30.50
N ARG A 508 3.95 18.92 29.61
CA ARG A 508 4.71 20.14 29.88
C ARG A 508 4.34 21.21 28.85
N GLU A 509 4.55 22.49 29.16
CA GLU A 509 4.52 23.56 28.15
C GLU A 509 5.44 23.24 26.96
N GLY A 510 4.96 23.57 25.75
CA GLY A 510 5.65 23.34 24.50
C GLY A 510 6.96 24.14 24.38
N GLY A 511 7.97 23.53 23.75
CA GLY A 511 9.24 24.19 23.44
C GLY A 511 9.20 24.97 22.12
N PRO A 512 10.19 25.86 21.85
CA PRO A 512 10.30 26.55 20.57
C PRO A 512 10.51 25.52 19.44
N GLY A 513 9.57 25.46 18.48
CA GLY A 513 9.61 24.55 17.33
C GLY A 513 8.72 23.30 17.43
N GLY A 514 7.95 23.12 18.52
CA GLY A 514 6.92 22.08 18.61
C GLY A 514 5.62 22.46 17.90
N VAL A 515 4.87 21.47 17.41
CA VAL A 515 3.50 21.65 16.94
C VAL A 515 2.57 21.56 18.15
N GLY A 516 2.07 22.70 18.63
CA GLY A 516 1.11 22.79 19.75
C GLY A 516 1.67 23.43 21.03
N ASP A 517 0.76 23.83 21.93
CA ASP A 517 1.08 24.55 23.17
C ASP A 517 1.62 23.63 24.28
N THR A 518 1.48 22.31 24.14
CA THR A 518 1.87 21.32 25.14
C THR A 518 2.65 20.13 24.54
N THR A 519 3.56 19.56 25.31
CA THR A 519 4.33 18.36 25.00
C THR A 519 3.90 17.22 25.90
N THR A 520 3.43 16.12 25.32
CA THR A 520 3.15 14.87 26.05
C THR A 520 4.44 14.19 26.50
N LEU A 521 4.53 13.91 27.80
CA LEU A 521 5.67 13.24 28.43
C LEU A 521 5.41 11.75 28.66
N CYS A 522 4.24 11.39 29.18
CA CYS A 522 3.78 10.00 29.31
C CYS A 522 2.25 9.91 29.31
N ARG A 523 1.73 8.75 28.90
CA ARG A 523 0.31 8.38 29.04
C ARG A 523 0.17 7.36 30.17
N LEU A 524 -0.89 7.49 30.95
CA LEU A 524 -1.19 6.63 32.10
C LEU A 524 -2.58 6.03 31.95
N GLU A 525 -2.72 4.73 32.21
CA GLU A 525 -3.98 3.99 32.14
C GLU A 525 -4.07 3.06 33.36
N LEU A 526 -5.18 3.11 34.11
CA LEU A 526 -5.38 2.30 35.31
C LEU A 526 -6.39 1.18 35.06
N PHE A 527 -5.97 -0.05 35.35
CA PHE A 527 -6.80 -1.25 35.34
C PHE A 527 -6.80 -1.90 36.71
N ASP A 528 -7.94 -1.86 37.40
CA ASP A 528 -8.07 -2.36 38.78
C ASP A 528 -7.00 -1.75 39.71
N ASP A 529 -5.92 -2.48 39.99
CA ASP A 529 -4.77 -2.06 40.81
C ASP A 529 -3.47 -1.92 40.01
N SER A 530 -3.51 -2.04 38.68
CA SER A 530 -2.35 -1.93 37.79
C SER A 530 -2.39 -0.64 36.96
N LEU A 531 -1.38 0.21 37.15
CA LEU A 531 -1.17 1.44 36.39
C LEU A 531 -0.14 1.19 35.28
N LEU A 532 -0.62 1.25 34.04
CA LEU A 532 0.18 1.15 32.83
C LEU A 532 0.67 2.53 32.40
N VAL A 533 1.92 2.61 31.97
CA VAL A 533 2.59 3.87 31.61
C VAL A 533 3.30 3.70 30.29
N GLU A 534 2.98 4.56 29.34
CA GLU A 534 3.59 4.55 28.01
C GLU A 534 4.42 5.80 27.77
N VAL A 535 5.63 5.60 27.25
CA VAL A 535 6.58 6.65 26.87
C VAL A 535 7.29 6.29 25.58
N ASN A 536 7.90 7.29 24.93
CA ASN A 536 8.55 7.14 23.63
C ASN A 536 10.08 7.27 23.66
N SER A 537 10.71 7.10 24.83
CA SER A 537 12.16 6.87 24.94
C SER A 537 12.52 6.28 26.31
N GLU A 538 13.63 5.57 26.39
CA GLU A 538 14.18 5.05 27.65
C GLU A 538 14.41 6.16 28.69
N ARG A 539 14.96 7.30 28.26
CA ARG A 539 15.18 8.45 29.14
C ARG A 539 13.87 9.05 29.66
N ARG A 540 12.79 9.06 28.86
CA ARG A 540 11.47 9.45 29.37
C ARG A 540 10.90 8.41 30.33
N LEU A 541 11.20 7.12 30.17
CA LEU A 541 10.79 6.10 31.14
C LEU A 541 11.40 6.35 32.51
N GLU A 542 12.71 6.65 32.58
CA GLU A 542 13.37 6.98 33.84
C GLU A 542 12.74 8.21 34.50
N ARG A 543 12.49 9.26 33.72
CA ARG A 543 11.83 10.50 34.18
C ARG A 543 10.40 10.23 34.67
N ALA A 544 9.62 9.47 33.90
CA ALA A 544 8.25 9.12 34.23
C ALA A 544 8.21 8.26 35.50
N ARG A 545 9.07 7.25 35.63
CA ARG A 545 9.17 6.43 36.84
C ARG A 545 9.47 7.26 38.09
N ALA A 546 10.46 8.15 38.02
CA ALA A 546 10.82 9.02 39.14
C ALA A 546 9.69 10.00 39.50
N TRP A 547 8.82 10.33 38.55
CA TRP A 547 7.63 11.14 38.77
C TRP A 547 6.49 10.31 39.39
N ILE A 548 6.21 9.11 38.88
CA ILE A 548 5.13 8.22 39.32
C ILE A 548 5.38 7.64 40.72
N GLU A 549 6.61 7.27 41.07
CA GLU A 549 6.93 6.73 42.40
C GLU A 549 6.73 7.76 43.54
N LYS A 550 6.46 9.03 43.22
CA LYS A 550 6.07 10.06 44.20
C LYS A 550 4.57 10.07 44.49
N LEU A 551 3.76 9.38 43.69
CA LEU A 551 2.32 9.26 43.88
C LEU A 551 2.01 8.26 45.00
N PRO A 552 0.92 8.47 45.75
CA PRO A 552 0.61 7.67 46.93
C PRO A 552 0.33 6.20 46.55
N GLY A 553 1.00 5.27 47.24
CA GLY A 553 0.72 3.84 47.14
C GLY A 553 1.19 3.16 45.85
N VAL A 554 1.98 3.85 45.01
CA VAL A 554 2.44 3.30 43.72
C VAL A 554 3.78 2.59 43.86
N ARG A 555 3.92 1.41 43.23
CA ARG A 555 5.17 0.64 43.20
C ARG A 555 5.46 0.15 41.79
N PHE A 556 6.67 0.38 41.30
CA PHE A 556 7.12 -0.17 40.03
C PHE A 556 7.12 -1.71 40.04
N VAL A 557 6.57 -2.33 39.00
CA VAL A 557 6.51 -3.78 38.80
C VAL A 557 7.51 -4.20 37.73
N SER A 558 7.31 -3.70 36.50
CA SER A 558 8.15 -4.07 35.37
C SER A 558 8.16 -2.98 34.30
N ALA A 559 9.15 -3.01 33.42
CA ALA A 559 9.14 -2.25 32.19
C ALA A 559 9.65 -3.12 31.06
N ARG A 560 9.10 -2.91 29.87
CA ARG A 560 9.57 -3.54 28.65
C ARG A 560 9.73 -2.47 27.57
N ARG A 561 10.79 -2.62 26.79
CA ARG A 561 10.91 -1.97 25.49
C ARG A 561 9.93 -2.68 24.55
N THR A 562 9.16 -1.91 23.82
CA THR A 562 8.38 -2.42 22.70
C THR A 562 9.35 -2.46 21.53
N ASP A 563 9.83 -3.65 21.16
CA ASP A 563 10.82 -3.80 20.09
C ASP A 563 10.27 -3.28 18.76
N SER A 564 10.83 -2.17 18.27
CA SER A 564 10.53 -1.58 16.96
C SER A 564 10.98 -2.50 15.80
N GLU A 565 11.97 -3.35 16.01
CA GLU A 565 12.39 -4.37 15.04
C GLU A 565 11.27 -5.38 14.73
N ALA A 566 10.34 -5.62 15.67
CA ALA A 566 9.15 -6.43 15.43
C ALA A 566 8.08 -5.69 14.59
N GLU A 567 8.12 -4.36 14.49
CA GLU A 567 7.31 -3.57 13.56
C GLU A 567 7.93 -3.53 12.15
N GLU A 568 9.26 -3.47 12.05
CA GLU A 568 10.01 -3.59 10.80
C GLU A 568 10.01 -5.01 10.19
N ALA A 569 9.55 -6.01 10.95
CA ALA A 569 9.31 -7.38 10.46
C ALA A 569 7.83 -7.64 10.07
N ARG A 570 6.93 -6.67 10.26
CA ARG A 570 5.51 -6.80 9.87
C ARG A 570 5.35 -6.77 8.34
N PRO A 571 4.42 -7.57 7.75
CA PRO A 571 3.91 -7.35 6.40
C PRO A 571 3.45 -5.90 6.24
N MET A 572 3.62 -5.32 5.05
CA MET A 572 3.36 -3.89 4.80
C MET A 572 1.93 -3.46 5.18
N ASP A 573 0.96 -4.38 5.12
CA ASP A 573 -0.43 -4.18 5.55
C ASP A 573 -0.59 -3.98 7.07
N ASP A 574 0.28 -4.60 7.88
CA ASP A 574 0.26 -4.53 9.35
C ASP A 574 1.00 -3.27 9.89
N ARG A 575 1.67 -2.50 9.02
CA ARG A 575 2.26 -1.18 9.32
C ARG A 575 1.32 -0.02 9.03
N LEU A 576 0.15 -0.28 8.45
CA LEU A 576 -0.84 0.75 8.20
C LEU A 576 -1.46 1.21 9.54
N PRO A 577 -1.65 2.53 9.74
CA PRO A 577 -2.37 3.04 10.90
C PRO A 577 -3.75 2.36 11.00
N GLY A 578 -4.33 2.38 12.20
CA GLY A 578 -5.71 1.91 12.43
C GLY A 578 -6.71 2.52 11.44
N PRO A 579 -7.97 2.01 11.40
CA PRO A 579 -9.01 2.77 10.74
C PRO A 579 -8.90 4.22 11.23
N PRO A 580 -8.83 5.20 10.30
CA PRO A 580 -8.61 6.58 10.68
C PRO A 580 -9.66 6.96 11.72
N PRO A 581 -9.32 7.82 12.71
CA PRO A 581 -10.33 8.34 13.61
C PRO A 581 -11.50 8.90 12.78
N GLY A 582 -12.71 8.82 13.30
CA GLY A 582 -13.88 9.35 12.61
C GLY A 582 -13.64 10.80 12.16
N PRO A 583 -14.29 11.25 11.07
CA PRO A 583 -14.09 12.59 10.55
C PRO A 583 -14.26 13.63 11.66
N LEU A 584 -13.37 14.63 11.69
CA LEU A 584 -13.48 15.73 12.64
C LEU A 584 -14.86 16.41 12.51
N PRO A 585 -15.43 16.95 13.61
CA PRO A 585 -16.64 17.75 13.53
C PRO A 585 -16.49 18.89 12.52
N PRO A 586 -17.52 19.21 11.70
CA PRO A 586 -17.45 20.27 10.71
C PRO A 586 -17.03 21.63 11.28
N GLU A 587 -17.44 21.93 12.52
CA GLU A 587 -17.07 23.16 13.22
C GLU A 587 -15.56 23.26 13.46
N LEU A 588 -14.93 22.16 13.87
CA LEU A 588 -13.49 22.11 14.08
C LEU A 588 -12.72 22.17 12.76
N ILE A 589 -13.23 21.52 11.70
CA ILE A 589 -12.66 21.64 10.35
C ILE A 589 -12.68 23.10 9.89
N ALA A 590 -13.79 23.81 10.12
CA ALA A 590 -13.91 25.22 9.75
C ALA A 590 -12.95 26.12 10.56
N GLU A 591 -12.81 25.86 11.87
CA GLU A 591 -11.88 26.60 12.73
C GLU A 591 -10.42 26.40 12.30
N LEU A 592 -10.01 25.14 12.08
CA LEU A 592 -8.66 24.81 11.60
C LEU A 592 -8.39 25.43 10.23
N SER A 593 -9.36 25.37 9.32
CA SER A 593 -9.27 26.02 8.00
C SER A 593 -9.09 27.53 8.13
N GLY A 594 -9.83 28.18 9.03
CA GLY A 594 -9.71 29.61 9.30
C GLY A 594 -8.32 29.98 9.85
N HIS A 595 -7.80 29.19 10.79
CA HIS A 595 -6.45 29.40 11.32
C HIS A 595 -5.37 29.24 10.26
N MET A 596 -5.51 28.24 9.37
CA MET A 596 -4.61 28.04 8.23
C MET A 596 -4.65 29.23 7.26
N GLU A 597 -5.83 29.78 6.98
CA GLU A 597 -5.97 30.98 6.16
C GLU A 597 -5.27 32.18 6.78
N GLU A 598 -5.48 32.44 8.07
CA GLU A 598 -4.82 33.53 8.79
C GLU A 598 -3.30 33.39 8.79
N HIS A 599 -2.79 32.18 9.02
CA HIS A 599 -1.36 31.89 8.94
C HIS A 599 -0.83 32.12 7.52
N ALA A 600 -1.53 31.63 6.51
CA ALA A 600 -1.16 31.82 5.10
C ALA A 600 -1.13 33.30 4.69
N MET A 601 -2.04 34.14 5.19
CA MET A 601 -2.02 35.58 4.91
C MET A 601 -0.83 36.28 5.57
N ARG A 602 -0.42 35.88 6.77
CA ARG A 602 0.79 36.40 7.44
C ARG A 602 2.05 36.00 6.70
N TRP A 603 2.13 34.75 6.23
CA TRP A 603 3.25 34.23 5.45
C TRP A 603 3.57 35.08 4.19
N LEU A 604 2.61 35.80 3.62
CA LEU A 604 2.83 36.70 2.46
C LEU A 604 3.79 37.85 2.74
N ASP A 605 3.97 38.20 4.01
CA ASP A 605 4.80 39.29 4.50
C ASP A 605 6.04 38.77 5.24
N GLU A 606 6.26 37.46 5.29
CA GLU A 606 7.41 36.82 5.91
C GLU A 606 8.51 36.50 4.87
N PRO A 607 9.80 36.65 5.21
CA PRO A 607 10.91 36.23 4.34
C PRO A 607 10.89 34.73 4.07
N VAL A 608 11.06 34.34 2.80
CA VAL A 608 11.07 32.92 2.40
C VAL A 608 12.44 32.55 1.79
N PRO A 609 13.15 31.57 2.35
CA PRO A 609 14.47 31.15 1.84
C PRO A 609 14.45 30.73 0.37
N ALA A 610 13.41 30.00 -0.06
CA ALA A 610 13.23 29.59 -1.44
C ALA A 610 13.12 30.78 -2.42
N LEU A 611 12.74 31.97 -1.93
CA LEU A 611 12.66 33.20 -2.72
C LEU A 611 13.90 34.10 -2.55
N GLY A 612 14.96 33.61 -1.92
CA GLY A 612 16.17 34.38 -1.65
C GLY A 612 15.97 35.40 -0.53
N GLU A 613 15.30 34.99 0.55
CA GLU A 613 14.94 35.84 1.71
C GLU A 613 13.98 37.00 1.38
N LEU A 614 13.35 36.98 0.20
CA LEU A 614 12.28 37.91 -0.14
C LEU A 614 10.93 37.40 0.38
N THR A 615 10.03 38.33 0.67
CA THR A 615 8.61 37.99 0.95
C THR A 615 7.89 37.63 -0.36
N PRO A 616 6.84 36.80 -0.32
CA PRO A 616 6.01 36.51 -1.49
C PRO A 616 5.52 37.77 -2.21
N ARG A 617 5.07 38.80 -1.48
CA ARG A 617 4.64 40.08 -2.07
C ARG A 617 5.78 40.82 -2.78
N ALA A 618 6.97 40.85 -2.17
CA ALA A 618 8.13 41.50 -2.76
C ALA A 618 8.63 40.77 -4.02
N ALA A 619 8.67 39.44 -3.98
CA ALA A 619 9.11 38.62 -5.11
C ALA A 619 8.21 38.80 -6.34
N CYS A 620 6.89 38.98 -6.15
CA CYS A 620 5.93 39.24 -7.22
C CYS A 620 6.15 40.56 -8.00
N ALA A 621 7.12 41.40 -7.62
CA ALA A 621 7.50 42.59 -8.38
C ALA A 621 8.09 42.28 -9.77
N THR A 622 8.58 41.04 -9.99
CA THR A 622 9.15 40.60 -11.27
C THR A 622 8.34 39.44 -11.86
N GLU A 623 8.34 39.29 -13.19
CA GLU A 623 7.64 38.17 -13.85
C GLU A 623 8.20 36.81 -13.41
N GLU A 624 9.51 36.70 -13.26
CA GLU A 624 10.13 35.47 -12.77
C GLU A 624 9.75 35.19 -11.31
N GLY A 625 9.78 36.22 -10.46
CA GLY A 625 9.34 36.08 -9.07
C GLY A 625 7.87 35.71 -8.94
N ARG A 626 6.98 36.26 -9.78
CA ARG A 626 5.57 35.83 -9.86
C ARG A 626 5.44 34.34 -10.16
N ARG A 627 6.21 33.82 -11.12
CA ARG A 627 6.20 32.38 -11.46
C ARG A 627 6.72 31.52 -10.32
N ARG A 628 7.82 31.93 -9.66
CA ARG A 628 8.38 31.22 -8.49
C ARG A 628 7.39 31.17 -7.33
N VAL A 629 6.75 32.30 -7.01
CA VAL A 629 5.73 32.37 -5.95
C VAL A 629 4.50 31.53 -6.31
N ALA A 630 3.99 31.62 -7.54
CA ALA A 630 2.85 30.80 -7.98
C ALA A 630 3.15 29.29 -7.85
N ARG A 631 4.35 28.84 -8.25
CA ARG A 631 4.78 27.45 -8.08
C ARG A 631 4.82 27.05 -6.60
N LEU A 632 5.43 27.87 -5.75
CA LEU A 632 5.55 27.60 -4.32
C LEU A 632 4.17 27.49 -3.63
N VAL A 633 3.23 28.34 -4.02
CA VAL A 633 1.86 28.27 -3.50
C VAL A 633 1.15 27.00 -3.96
N ARG A 634 1.42 26.52 -5.19
CA ARG A 634 0.87 25.26 -5.70
C ARG A 634 1.49 24.02 -5.04
N THR A 635 2.71 24.10 -4.53
CA THR A 635 3.35 22.96 -3.84
C THR A 635 2.99 22.86 -2.35
N MET A 636 2.35 23.88 -1.76
CA MET A 636 1.92 23.86 -0.35
C MET A 636 1.10 22.60 -0.05
N PRO A 637 1.43 21.83 1.00
CA PRO A 637 0.70 20.60 1.34
C PRO A 637 -0.67 20.90 1.94
N SER A 638 -1.66 20.04 1.65
CA SER A 638 -2.92 20.01 2.41
C SER A 638 -2.66 19.44 3.81
N MET A 639 -3.42 19.89 4.81
CA MET A 639 -3.35 19.34 6.16
C MET A 639 -4.16 18.04 6.22
N GLN A 640 -3.50 16.93 6.55
CA GLN A 640 -4.17 15.65 6.74
C GLN A 640 -4.90 15.64 8.09
N VAL A 641 -6.18 15.25 8.08
CA VAL A 641 -7.01 15.14 9.29
C VAL A 641 -7.71 13.77 9.32
N PRO A 642 -8.16 13.30 10.49
CA PRO A 642 -9.01 12.13 10.53
C PRO A 642 -10.22 12.28 9.60
N GLY A 643 -10.43 11.30 8.71
CA GLY A 643 -11.55 11.26 7.78
C GLY A 643 -11.44 12.14 6.52
N GLY A 644 -10.29 12.79 6.25
CA GLY A 644 -10.08 13.54 5.01
C GLY A 644 -8.88 14.47 5.06
N GLU A 645 -8.91 15.54 4.26
CA GLU A 645 -7.91 16.60 4.31
C GLU A 645 -8.54 17.99 4.36
N ILE A 646 -7.83 18.92 4.98
CA ILE A 646 -8.10 20.34 4.91
C ILE A 646 -7.18 20.93 3.83
N PRO A 647 -7.72 21.41 2.71
CA PRO A 647 -6.91 21.90 1.60
C PRO A 647 -6.17 23.18 2.01
N ALA A 648 -4.92 23.32 1.58
CA ALA A 648 -4.21 24.59 1.75
C ALA A 648 -4.95 25.73 1.00
N PRO A 649 -4.94 26.97 1.52
CA PRO A 649 -5.69 28.10 0.96
C PRO A 649 -5.02 28.70 -0.30
N ARG A 650 -4.58 27.84 -1.23
CA ARG A 650 -3.78 28.18 -2.42
C ARG A 650 -4.49 29.20 -3.30
N GLU A 651 -5.77 28.99 -3.62
CA GLU A 651 -6.55 29.91 -4.46
C GLU A 651 -6.73 31.29 -3.82
N ARG A 652 -6.88 31.35 -2.49
CA ARG A 652 -6.98 32.61 -1.75
C ARG A 652 -5.67 33.37 -1.81
N ILE A 653 -4.54 32.69 -1.62
CA ILE A 653 -3.19 33.26 -1.72
C ILE A 653 -2.93 33.79 -3.14
N LEU A 654 -3.18 32.97 -4.17
CA LEU A 654 -2.96 33.37 -5.57
C LEU A 654 -3.80 34.62 -5.93
N ARG A 655 -5.06 34.66 -5.50
CA ARG A 655 -5.94 35.82 -5.69
C ARG A 655 -5.42 37.08 -5.00
N GLU A 656 -4.93 36.93 -3.76
CA GLU A 656 -4.37 38.03 -2.97
C GLU A 656 -3.11 38.62 -3.63
N LEU A 657 -2.29 37.77 -4.23
CA LEU A 657 -1.08 38.15 -4.97
C LEU A 657 -1.33 38.56 -6.43
N ARG A 658 -2.57 38.42 -6.93
CA ARG A 658 -2.98 38.67 -8.32
C ARG A 658 -2.20 37.80 -9.33
N LEU A 659 -2.05 36.52 -9.01
CA LEU A 659 -1.35 35.51 -9.82
C LEU A 659 -2.30 34.58 -10.57
#